data_AF-A0A9P0LEZ9-F1
#
_entry.id   AF-A0A9P0LEZ9-F1
#
_cell.length_a   1.000
_cell.length_b   1.000
_cell.length_c   1.000
_cell.angle_alpha   90.00
_cell.angle_beta   90.00
_cell.angle_gamma   90.00
#
_symmetry.space_group_name_H-M   'P 1'
#
loop_
_entity.id
_entity.type
_entity.pdbx_description
1 polymer ?
#
loop_
_entity_poly.entity_id
_entity_poly.type
_entity_poly.pdbx_seq_one_letter_code
_entity_poly.pdbx_strand_id
1 'polypeptide(L)'
;MVYLIVENMAAWIEDLTVLALLLDEEEEQEQKRRKQRRWSVHPMWKKRQTEGEFKIYRKLLDDETKFHEYFRMSQYSFNILLDKIKYRLEKQLTSHTDLAQRTFDCLFKSLDCFVLVENAALVCQKKRYTVTVRVSEEQPYQIREYVWCLNFPPRCSKYKIKFKTVYKTQNLVKSRPIEECCKGYAKNTAEDGCIPVCSKNCKHGACVSPDTCQIGINRAGPSTDTDDDEVKKARIDLCSAPSAAAARTGYDIGKYVCHPPSNDEEKLRALKEPWIPPDTFKFPVTDTGKKKLSFQRHWTNRYSWLVYSNLMQGALCKVCVLLGKTQGGRGHQELGAFVSKPFINWKKALESFDHHADTKYHKFAVEQAANFARIMEGKTLDVTECLNVENNKIAEENRKRLKAIVETIILCGRQAIALRGSHDSGEIGINEPEHNDGNFRALLRFRARSGDEALKNHLLTQNIHSRAMYTSSVIQNEVIELCGSAIQTQVLNRVKEAGFFTILADETQDISRREQLALCLRYVHCSSGKSVIQEDFLEFIHVEDVSAQALATTIISHLLSYNLDMDKWIGQGYDGAAVMSGRLRGVRTIISEQYPKAQFVHCVAHVLNLVLAHSCEIPMIRNCIGTIKSVINFFRQSPLRDGLLKKIADQINSSHSTLISLCETRWTEKHVAVERFAEMVPVIRETLGALQDAASSDVATQAYHLQTAMDNSQFIVSLVILRKVFSYTANLNKAMQKVNVDLTNICEYTKTVKTTLLNVRNESQFAILFEQAQQMSSGDIVVPRITGRQTLRNNIAAETAEIYYRRNVFYPFIDHVIAELDARFKPHESTIEGIQMLLPEKTSNDSRIKENLEKIAQTFLGGENEGTIFLSEYEIWHNHWKSVAQKPATVLDAIDNCDDQFFPSIKKLLIILATLPVSTATPERSFSTLKRLKTYLRNKMGDERLTGLALMSVHRDLAVQLDSEEIINQLAIKRRRLNLLF
;
A
#
# COMPACT_ATOMS: atom_id res chain seq x y z
N MET A 1 -17.13 38.18 27.04
CA MET A 1 -16.51 37.28 26.05
C MET A 1 -16.26 35.88 26.60
N VAL A 2 -15.59 35.72 27.75
CA VAL A 2 -15.43 34.39 28.42
C VAL A 2 -16.76 33.79 28.91
N TYR A 3 -17.70 34.62 29.40
CA TYR A 3 -19.03 34.14 29.87
C TYR A 3 -19.91 33.60 28.73
N LEU A 4 -19.84 34.21 27.54
CA LEU A 4 -20.52 33.76 26.32
C LEU A 4 -19.90 32.48 25.71
N ILE A 5 -18.64 32.18 26.03
CA ILE A 5 -17.96 30.96 25.58
C ILE A 5 -18.33 29.77 26.50
N VAL A 6 -18.51 30.02 27.79
CA VAL A 6 -18.89 28.97 28.77
C VAL A 6 -20.36 28.56 28.64
N GLU A 7 -21.30 29.50 28.39
CA GLU A 7 -22.70 29.15 28.13
C GLU A 7 -22.91 28.42 26.81
N ASN A 8 -22.14 28.75 25.76
CA ASN A 8 -22.19 28.04 24.49
C ASN A 8 -21.56 26.64 24.59
N MET A 9 -20.48 26.42 25.36
CA MET A 9 -19.92 25.08 25.55
C MET A 9 -20.88 24.13 26.28
N ALA A 10 -21.70 24.64 27.21
CA ALA A 10 -22.68 23.82 27.94
C ALA A 10 -23.80 23.30 27.03
N ALA A 11 -24.34 24.16 26.14
CA ALA A 11 -25.35 23.78 25.16
C ALA A 11 -24.84 22.75 24.13
N TRP A 12 -23.57 22.84 23.74
CA TRP A 12 -22.98 21.96 22.72
C TRP A 12 -22.62 20.56 23.27
N ILE A 13 -22.37 20.45 24.58
CA ILE A 13 -22.20 19.16 25.26
C ILE A 13 -23.55 18.46 25.41
N GLU A 14 -24.64 19.19 25.67
CA GLU A 14 -25.99 18.63 25.71
C GLU A 14 -26.39 18.04 24.34
N ASP A 15 -26.10 18.72 23.23
CA ASP A 15 -26.39 18.24 21.88
C ASP A 15 -25.57 17.00 21.47
N LEU A 16 -24.28 16.94 21.84
CA LEU A 16 -23.43 15.76 21.61
C LEU A 16 -23.90 14.56 22.45
N THR A 17 -24.44 14.79 23.64
CA THR A 17 -24.96 13.74 24.51
C THR A 17 -26.30 13.19 24.00
N VAL A 18 -27.17 14.06 23.46
CA VAL A 18 -28.41 13.67 22.78
C VAL A 18 -28.11 12.85 21.51
N LEU A 19 -27.10 13.24 20.73
CA LEU A 19 -26.66 12.48 19.55
C LEU A 19 -26.04 11.12 19.89
N ALA A 20 -25.26 11.03 20.98
CA ALA A 20 -24.74 9.76 21.48
C ALA A 20 -25.87 8.84 22.00
N LEU A 21 -26.90 9.40 22.65
CA LEU A 21 -28.06 8.66 23.13
C LEU A 21 -28.97 8.18 21.99
N LEU A 22 -29.13 8.94 20.91
CA LEU A 22 -29.85 8.50 19.70
C LEU A 22 -29.12 7.35 18.98
N LEU A 23 -27.79 7.36 19.00
CA LEU A 23 -26.96 6.27 18.46
C LEU A 23 -27.01 5.02 19.36
N ASP A 24 -27.08 5.18 20.68
CA ASP A 24 -27.24 4.08 21.64
C ASP A 24 -28.67 3.51 21.61
N GLU A 25 -29.70 4.33 21.33
CA GLU A 25 -31.06 3.86 21.04
C GLU A 25 -31.14 3.08 19.72
N GLU A 26 -30.45 3.53 18.66
CA GLU A 26 -30.30 2.77 17.41
C GLU A 26 -29.57 1.44 17.66
N GLU A 27 -28.51 1.44 18.47
CA GLU A 27 -27.76 0.23 18.81
C GLU A 27 -28.58 -0.72 19.73
N GLU A 28 -29.41 -0.19 20.63
CA GLU A 28 -30.35 -0.96 21.44
C GLU A 28 -31.50 -1.53 20.59
N GLN A 29 -31.98 -0.80 19.58
CA GLN A 29 -32.95 -1.28 18.58
C GLN A 29 -32.33 -2.40 17.72
N GLU A 30 -31.06 -2.27 17.35
CA GLU A 30 -30.30 -3.25 16.57
C GLU A 30 -29.97 -4.50 17.38
N GLN A 31 -29.73 -4.36 18.69
CA GLN A 31 -29.55 -5.48 19.63
C GLN A 31 -30.89 -6.17 19.97
N LYS A 32 -32.00 -5.42 20.09
CA LYS A 32 -33.37 -6.00 20.22
C LYS A 32 -33.75 -6.85 19.00
N ARG A 33 -33.24 -6.53 17.79
CA ARG A 33 -33.42 -7.34 16.56
C ARG A 33 -32.66 -8.69 16.58
N ARG A 34 -31.68 -8.89 17.47
CA ARG A 34 -30.84 -10.13 17.54
C ARG A 34 -31.31 -11.22 18.54
N LYS A 35 -32.45 -11.03 19.25
CA LYS A 35 -33.23 -12.00 20.08
C LYS A 35 -32.64 -12.57 21.41
N GLN A 36 -33.44 -12.34 22.47
CA GLN A 36 -33.75 -13.13 23.69
C GLN A 36 -32.63 -13.78 24.53
N ARG A 37 -32.11 -13.04 25.52
CA ARG A 37 -31.89 -13.56 26.90
C ARG A 37 -32.21 -12.47 27.92
N ARG A 38 -33.13 -12.77 28.87
CA ARG A 38 -33.51 -11.89 29.98
C ARG A 38 -32.31 -11.64 30.89
N TRP A 39 -31.94 -10.38 31.06
CA TRP A 39 -31.08 -9.93 32.16
C TRP A 39 -31.74 -8.72 32.86
N SER A 40 -31.67 -8.73 34.18
CA SER A 40 -32.32 -7.78 35.09
C SER A 40 -31.62 -6.43 35.10
N VAL A 41 -32.38 -5.36 34.86
CA VAL A 41 -31.93 -3.98 35.00
C VAL A 41 -31.64 -3.64 36.48
N HIS A 42 -30.50 -3.00 36.72
CA HIS A 42 -30.01 -2.60 38.04
C HIS A 42 -31.05 -1.70 38.77
N PRO A 43 -31.32 -1.88 40.08
CA PRO A 43 -32.41 -1.20 40.81
C PRO A 43 -32.36 0.34 40.75
N MET A 44 -31.20 0.91 40.45
CA MET A 44 -30.99 2.36 40.33
C MET A 44 -31.75 2.98 39.13
N TRP A 45 -32.11 2.18 38.13
CA TRP A 45 -32.88 2.63 36.95
C TRP A 45 -34.40 2.54 37.14
N LYS A 46 -34.88 1.85 38.19
CA LYS A 46 -36.32 1.75 38.50
C LYS A 46 -36.89 2.95 39.24
N LYS A 47 -36.04 3.89 39.68
CA LYS A 47 -36.46 5.10 40.39
C LYS A 47 -36.18 6.33 39.54
N ARG A 48 -37.06 6.63 38.58
CA ARG A 48 -37.16 7.98 38.01
C ARG A 48 -38.61 8.37 37.82
N GLN A 49 -38.95 9.52 38.38
CA GLN A 49 -40.14 10.29 38.07
C GLN A 49 -39.69 11.46 37.20
N THR A 50 -40.37 11.63 36.06
CA THR A 50 -40.27 12.71 35.05
C THR A 50 -39.03 12.77 34.14
N GLU A 51 -39.33 12.87 32.84
CA GLU A 51 -38.43 13.23 31.74
C GLU A 51 -38.08 14.72 31.84
N GLY A 52 -36.82 15.08 31.60
CA GLY A 52 -36.46 16.47 31.28
C GLY A 52 -35.47 17.21 32.17
N GLU A 53 -34.87 16.62 33.21
CA GLU A 53 -33.75 17.27 33.92
C GLU A 53 -32.58 16.31 34.20
N PHE A 54 -31.46 16.51 33.52
CA PHE A 54 -30.17 15.91 33.88
C PHE A 54 -29.21 17.01 34.31
N LYS A 55 -28.96 17.12 35.61
CA LYS A 55 -27.81 17.87 36.13
C LYS A 55 -26.57 16.97 36.02
N ILE A 56 -25.64 17.30 35.14
CA ILE A 56 -24.31 16.68 35.12
C ILE A 56 -23.62 17.01 36.45
N TYR A 57 -23.31 15.99 37.24
CA TYR A 57 -22.56 16.19 38.48
C TYR A 57 -21.15 16.65 38.13
N ARG A 58 -20.75 17.85 38.60
CA ARG A 58 -19.39 18.42 38.48
C ARG A 58 -18.26 17.41 38.78
N LYS A 59 -18.52 16.42 39.63
CA LYS A 59 -17.61 15.31 39.95
C LYS A 59 -17.23 14.38 38.78
N LEU A 60 -17.93 14.43 37.64
CA LEU A 60 -17.58 13.67 36.43
C LEU A 60 -16.53 14.38 35.56
N LEU A 61 -16.42 15.70 35.67
CA LEU A 61 -15.38 16.50 35.01
C LEU A 61 -14.03 16.38 35.71
N ASP A 62 -14.03 16.13 37.01
CA ASP A 62 -12.81 16.11 37.85
C ASP A 62 -12.19 14.70 38.03
N ASP A 63 -12.80 13.64 37.46
CA ASP A 63 -12.41 12.23 37.66
C ASP A 63 -12.43 11.47 36.32
N GLU A 64 -11.30 11.51 35.61
CA GLU A 64 -11.06 10.91 34.28
C GLU A 64 -11.38 9.40 34.26
N THR A 65 -11.15 8.70 35.38
CA THR A 65 -11.50 7.29 35.52
C THR A 65 -13.01 7.03 35.54
N LYS A 66 -13.81 7.94 36.12
CA LYS A 66 -15.28 7.81 36.08
C LYS A 66 -15.88 8.17 34.74
N PHE A 67 -15.26 9.09 34.01
CA PHE A 67 -15.66 9.41 32.64
C PHE A 67 -15.48 8.19 31.71
N HIS A 68 -14.34 7.49 31.82
CA HIS A 68 -14.12 6.22 31.13
C HIS A 68 -15.03 5.08 31.60
N GLU A 69 -15.35 5.00 32.90
CA GLU A 69 -16.33 4.03 33.41
C GLU A 69 -17.76 4.34 32.95
N TYR A 70 -18.09 5.61 32.65
CA TYR A 70 -19.41 6.04 32.16
C TYR A 70 -19.65 5.60 30.71
N PHE A 71 -18.62 5.66 29.86
CA PHE A 71 -18.73 5.31 28.43
C PHE A 71 -18.18 3.93 28.06
N ARG A 72 -17.48 3.22 28.96
CA ARG A 72 -16.94 1.85 28.81
C ARG A 72 -16.44 1.49 27.38
N MET A 73 -15.77 2.42 26.71
CA MET A 73 -15.21 2.18 25.37
C MET A 73 -13.69 2.34 25.40
N SER A 74 -13.00 1.61 24.53
CA SER A 74 -11.54 1.70 24.40
C SER A 74 -11.14 3.04 23.78
N GLN A 75 -9.92 3.53 24.04
CA GLN A 75 -9.41 4.78 23.44
C GLN A 75 -9.51 4.77 21.91
N TYR A 76 -9.27 3.60 21.29
CA TYR A 76 -9.41 3.38 19.86
C TYR A 76 -10.87 3.57 19.39
N SER A 77 -11.83 3.02 20.13
CA SER A 77 -13.26 3.17 19.86
C SER A 77 -13.73 4.61 20.03
N PHE A 78 -13.21 5.32 21.03
CA PHE A 78 -13.50 6.73 21.25
C PHE A 78 -12.97 7.61 20.10
N ASN A 79 -11.76 7.35 19.62
CA ASN A 79 -11.20 8.08 18.48
C ASN A 79 -11.99 7.84 17.18
N ILE A 80 -12.47 6.62 16.95
CA ILE A 80 -13.35 6.31 15.81
C ILE A 80 -14.69 7.05 15.92
N LEU A 81 -15.26 7.12 17.12
CA LEU A 81 -16.49 7.87 17.37
C LEU A 81 -16.28 9.37 17.09
N LEU A 82 -15.15 9.91 17.54
CA LEU A 82 -14.76 11.30 17.32
C LEU A 82 -14.62 11.62 15.82
N ASP A 83 -13.99 10.74 15.04
CA ASP A 83 -13.85 10.92 13.59
C ASP A 83 -15.18 10.80 12.84
N LYS A 84 -16.09 9.92 13.29
CA LYS A 84 -17.45 9.83 12.73
C LYS A 84 -18.28 11.09 13.01
N ILE A 85 -18.10 11.68 14.19
CA ILE A 85 -18.73 12.95 14.58
C ILE A 85 -18.17 14.09 13.72
N LYS A 86 -16.85 14.16 13.52
CA LYS A 86 -16.19 15.13 12.60
C LYS A 86 -16.77 15.05 11.18
N TYR A 87 -16.84 13.85 10.62
CA TYR A 87 -17.34 13.64 9.27
C TYR A 87 -18.83 14.03 9.10
N ARG A 88 -19.67 13.79 10.11
CA ARG A 88 -21.09 14.20 10.06
C ARG A 88 -21.27 15.71 10.22
N LEU A 89 -20.47 16.37 11.04
CA LEU A 89 -20.49 17.83 11.20
C LEU A 89 -20.04 18.53 9.91
N GLU A 90 -19.00 18.02 9.24
CA GLU A 90 -18.54 18.53 7.94
C GLU A 90 -19.61 18.39 6.84
N LYS A 91 -20.40 17.31 6.87
CA LYS A 91 -21.44 17.04 5.87
C LYS A 91 -22.73 17.87 6.05
N GLN A 92 -23.03 18.36 7.25
CA GLN A 92 -24.24 19.16 7.50
C GLN A 92 -24.05 20.67 7.26
N LEU A 93 -22.82 21.18 7.23
CA LEU A 93 -22.52 22.62 7.16
C LEU A 93 -22.18 23.15 5.76
N THR A 94 -22.33 22.35 4.70
CA THR A 94 -22.15 22.79 3.30
C THR A 94 -23.18 23.82 2.81
N SER A 95 -24.00 24.42 3.69
CA SER A 95 -25.05 25.37 3.33
C SER A 95 -24.90 26.81 3.87
N HIS A 96 -23.90 27.17 4.70
CA HIS A 96 -23.78 28.55 5.18
C HIS A 96 -22.35 29.13 5.31
N THR A 97 -22.27 30.41 4.91
CA THR A 97 -21.18 31.39 4.77
C THR A 97 -19.87 31.27 5.57
N ASP A 98 -18.80 31.79 4.94
CA ASP A 98 -17.37 31.95 5.31
C ASP A 98 -17.02 32.33 6.79
N LEU A 99 -17.99 32.83 7.56
CA LEU A 99 -17.83 33.10 8.99
C LEU A 99 -17.88 31.80 9.83
N ALA A 100 -18.64 30.79 9.39
CA ALA A 100 -18.70 29.48 10.04
C ALA A 100 -17.36 28.73 9.91
N GLN A 101 -16.71 28.80 8.75
CA GLN A 101 -15.41 28.18 8.48
C GLN A 101 -14.31 28.71 9.43
N ARG A 102 -14.24 30.03 9.64
CA ARG A 102 -13.26 30.67 10.53
C ARG A 102 -13.51 30.36 12.02
N THR A 103 -14.76 30.12 12.38
CA THR A 103 -15.11 29.74 13.76
C THR A 103 -14.77 28.26 14.00
N PHE A 104 -14.87 27.42 12.97
CA PHE A 104 -14.48 26.00 12.95
C PHE A 104 -12.95 25.80 13.02
N ASP A 105 -12.16 26.61 12.32
CA ASP A 105 -10.69 26.58 12.39
C ASP A 105 -10.17 26.97 13.79
N CYS A 106 -10.86 27.89 14.48
CA CYS A 106 -10.60 28.20 15.89
C CYS A 106 -10.99 27.04 16.83
N LEU A 107 -12.08 26.34 16.52
CA LEU A 107 -12.57 25.17 17.27
C LEU A 107 -11.58 24.00 17.16
N PHE A 108 -11.07 23.71 15.97
CA PHE A 108 -10.06 22.68 15.73
C PHE A 108 -8.70 23.00 16.36
N LYS A 109 -8.26 24.27 16.32
CA LYS A 109 -7.06 24.70 17.06
C LYS A 109 -7.20 24.54 18.58
N SER A 110 -8.42 24.67 19.12
CA SER A 110 -8.68 24.45 20.55
C SER A 110 -8.73 22.97 20.94
N LEU A 111 -9.21 22.08 20.05
CA LEU A 111 -9.18 20.63 20.24
C LEU A 111 -7.79 20.02 20.05
N ASP A 112 -6.99 20.50 19.10
CA ASP A 112 -5.58 20.09 18.95
C ASP A 112 -4.71 20.58 20.12
N CYS A 113 -5.08 21.70 20.76
CA CYS A 113 -4.50 22.12 22.03
C CYS A 113 -4.82 21.14 23.17
N PHE A 114 -5.95 20.42 23.13
CA PHE A 114 -6.34 19.45 24.16
C PHE A 114 -5.58 18.11 24.02
N VAL A 115 -5.13 17.77 22.81
CA VAL A 115 -4.33 16.56 22.52
C VAL A 115 -2.82 16.80 22.74
N LEU A 116 -2.38 18.06 22.82
CA LEU A 116 -0.99 18.45 23.07
C LEU A 116 -0.63 18.71 24.55
N VAL A 117 -1.48 18.34 25.51
CA VAL A 117 -1.15 18.40 26.96
C VAL A 117 -0.74 17.02 27.49
N GLU A 118 0.23 16.38 26.83
CA GLU A 118 1.13 15.46 27.51
C GLU A 118 2.55 16.00 27.44
N ASN A 119 2.98 16.52 28.59
CA ASN A 119 4.33 16.95 28.99
C ASN A 119 4.70 18.41 28.72
N ALA A 120 4.60 19.26 29.75
CA ALA A 120 5.64 19.32 30.78
C ALA A 120 5.34 20.46 31.78
N ALA A 121 5.36 20.12 33.07
CA ALA A 121 5.58 20.98 34.24
C ALA A 121 4.39 21.07 35.21
N LEU A 122 4.12 20.01 35.99
CA LEU A 122 3.44 20.17 37.30
C LEU A 122 3.60 19.01 38.31
N VAL A 123 4.44 17.98 38.08
CA VAL A 123 4.48 16.82 39.01
C VAL A 123 5.89 16.29 39.28
N CYS A 124 6.37 16.43 40.53
CA CYS A 124 7.60 15.77 41.00
C CYS A 124 7.44 14.81 42.21
N GLN A 125 6.25 14.66 42.82
CA GLN A 125 6.08 13.73 43.97
C GLN A 125 4.91 12.75 43.81
N LYS A 126 5.18 11.47 44.14
CA LYS A 126 4.24 10.35 44.11
C LYS A 126 3.97 9.85 45.53
N LYS A 127 2.72 9.90 46.00
CA LYS A 127 2.31 9.33 47.30
C LYS A 127 1.67 7.96 47.10
N ARG A 128 2.16 6.96 47.82
CA ARG A 128 1.64 5.58 47.77
C ARG A 128 0.40 5.45 48.67
N TYR A 129 -0.65 4.80 48.17
CA TYR A 129 -1.85 4.46 48.92
C TYR A 129 -2.35 3.07 48.50
N THR A 130 -3.04 2.37 49.41
CA THR A 130 -3.43 0.98 49.22
C THR A 130 -4.90 0.89 48.83
N VAL A 131 -5.22 0.14 47.78
CA VAL A 131 -6.59 -0.08 47.28
C VAL A 131 -6.91 -1.58 47.35
N THR A 132 -8.03 -1.92 47.97
CA THR A 132 -8.58 -3.29 48.01
C THR A 132 -9.29 -3.56 46.68
N VAL A 133 -8.81 -4.55 45.91
CA VAL A 133 -9.44 -4.98 44.64
C VAL A 133 -9.86 -6.44 44.75
N ARG A 134 -11.06 -6.78 44.27
CA ARG A 134 -11.52 -8.17 44.15
C ARG A 134 -10.92 -8.79 42.90
N VAL A 135 -10.06 -9.78 43.09
CA VAL A 135 -9.43 -10.54 42.00
C VAL A 135 -10.09 -11.92 41.93
N SER A 136 -10.40 -12.37 40.72
CA SER A 136 -10.95 -13.71 40.47
C SER A 136 -9.85 -14.76 40.46
N GLU A 137 -9.99 -15.79 41.27
CA GLU A 137 -9.11 -16.97 41.33
C GLU A 137 -9.93 -18.22 40.99
N GLU A 138 -9.38 -19.10 40.15
CA GLU A 138 -10.05 -20.35 39.77
C GLU A 138 -9.80 -21.44 40.80
N GLN A 139 -10.84 -21.83 41.55
CA GLN A 139 -10.76 -22.93 42.51
C GLN A 139 -11.23 -24.25 41.89
N PRO A 140 -10.41 -25.31 41.88
CA PRO A 140 -10.83 -26.63 41.45
C PRO A 140 -11.82 -27.25 42.44
N TYR A 141 -12.86 -27.89 41.92
CA TYR A 141 -13.81 -28.72 42.67
C TYR A 141 -14.14 -29.98 41.86
N GLN A 142 -14.40 -31.10 42.54
CA GLN A 142 -14.67 -32.38 41.87
C GLN A 142 -16.16 -32.57 41.64
N ILE A 143 -16.51 -33.02 40.43
CA ILE A 143 -17.86 -33.45 40.07
C ILE A 143 -17.82 -34.94 39.76
N ARG A 144 -18.76 -35.69 40.34
CA ARG A 144 -18.93 -37.12 40.12
C ARG A 144 -19.81 -37.33 38.87
N GLU A 145 -19.23 -37.88 37.82
CA GLU A 145 -19.94 -38.29 36.60
C GLU A 145 -20.07 -39.83 36.60
N TYR A 146 -21.14 -40.37 36.05
CA TYR A 146 -21.35 -41.82 35.96
C TYR A 146 -21.09 -42.28 34.54
N VAL A 147 -20.13 -43.18 34.37
CA VAL A 147 -19.80 -43.80 33.10
C VAL A 147 -20.38 -45.20 33.09
N TRP A 148 -20.94 -45.60 31.96
CA TRP A 148 -21.46 -46.93 31.77
C TRP A 148 -20.35 -47.97 31.94
N CYS A 149 -20.60 -49.01 32.75
CA CYS A 149 -19.65 -50.11 32.99
C CYS A 149 -20.43 -51.41 33.25
N LEU A 150 -19.72 -52.54 33.24
CA LEU A 150 -20.31 -53.88 33.33
C LEU A 150 -20.67 -54.34 34.76
N ASN A 151 -20.38 -53.54 35.80
CA ASN A 151 -20.77 -53.85 37.19
C ASN A 151 -22.21 -53.43 37.46
N PHE A 152 -23.02 -54.24 38.14
CA PHE A 152 -24.44 -53.95 38.37
C PHE A 152 -24.66 -53.14 39.67
N PRO A 153 -25.39 -52.00 39.65
CA PRO A 153 -26.04 -51.36 38.50
C PRO A 153 -25.00 -50.72 37.54
N PRO A 154 -25.21 -50.71 36.20
CA PRO A 154 -24.20 -50.48 35.15
C PRO A 154 -23.71 -49.02 35.06
N ARG A 155 -23.18 -48.50 36.16
CA ARG A 155 -22.76 -47.12 36.38
C ARG A 155 -21.58 -47.09 37.34
N CYS A 156 -20.39 -46.90 36.79
CA CYS A 156 -19.19 -46.65 37.58
C CYS A 156 -18.98 -45.13 37.69
N SER A 157 -18.76 -44.62 38.90
CA SER A 157 -18.54 -43.19 39.08
C SER A 157 -17.09 -42.80 38.79
N LYS A 158 -16.91 -41.80 37.94
CA LYS A 158 -15.64 -41.15 37.62
C LYS A 158 -15.69 -39.70 38.10
N TYR A 159 -14.66 -39.27 38.84
CA TYR A 159 -14.57 -37.88 39.31
C TYR A 159 -13.81 -37.04 38.30
N LYS A 160 -14.36 -35.88 37.95
CA LYS A 160 -13.76 -34.89 37.05
C LYS A 160 -13.58 -33.58 37.79
N ILE A 161 -12.36 -33.04 37.81
CA ILE A 161 -12.08 -31.73 38.40
C ILE A 161 -12.58 -30.66 37.42
N LYS A 162 -13.44 -29.76 37.90
CA LYS A 162 -13.85 -28.53 37.21
C LYS A 162 -13.42 -27.33 38.04
N PHE A 163 -13.23 -26.18 37.42
CA PHE A 163 -12.84 -24.96 38.11
C PHE A 163 -14.05 -24.05 38.28
N LYS A 164 -14.19 -23.43 39.46
CA LYS A 164 -15.15 -22.35 39.72
C LYS A 164 -14.39 -21.08 40.03
N THR A 165 -14.81 -19.97 39.44
CA THR A 165 -14.22 -18.66 39.72
C THR A 165 -14.69 -18.15 41.08
N VAL A 166 -13.76 -17.92 42.01
CA VAL A 166 -14.01 -17.37 43.35
C VAL A 166 -13.29 -16.04 43.49
N TYR A 167 -13.97 -15.02 44.02
CA TYR A 167 -13.40 -13.68 44.13
C TYR A 167 -12.76 -13.48 45.50
N LYS A 168 -11.47 -13.16 45.52
CA LYS A 168 -10.69 -12.85 46.73
C LYS A 168 -10.32 -11.38 46.74
N THR A 169 -10.41 -10.73 47.89
CA THR A 169 -10.03 -9.32 48.03
C THR A 169 -8.53 -9.21 48.30
N GLN A 170 -7.80 -8.50 47.43
CA GLN A 170 -6.36 -8.28 47.53
C GLN A 170 -6.04 -6.79 47.64
N ASN A 171 -5.15 -6.43 48.55
CA ASN A 171 -4.68 -5.05 48.72
C ASN A 171 -3.54 -4.75 47.73
N LEU A 172 -3.78 -3.83 46.79
CA LEU A 172 -2.80 -3.35 45.81
C LEU A 172 -2.31 -1.96 46.22
N VAL A 173 -1.00 -1.79 46.40
CA VAL A 173 -0.39 -0.48 46.65
C VAL A 173 -0.25 0.24 45.30
N LYS A 174 -1.00 1.34 45.13
CA LYS A 174 -0.90 2.23 43.97
C LYS A 174 -0.23 3.54 44.38
N SER A 175 0.25 4.31 43.41
CA SER A 175 0.81 5.64 43.65
C SER A 175 0.05 6.67 42.84
N ARG A 176 -0.33 7.78 43.46
CA ARG A 176 -0.88 8.94 42.76
C ARG A 176 0.10 10.12 42.78
N PRO A 177 0.16 10.91 41.71
CA PRO A 177 0.86 12.19 41.73
C PRO A 177 0.16 13.18 42.68
N ILE A 178 0.92 14.10 43.27
CA ILE A 178 0.41 15.27 44.01
C ILE A 178 0.85 16.52 43.25
N GLU A 179 -0.06 17.48 43.08
CA GLU A 179 0.13 18.74 42.37
C GLU A 179 0.85 19.78 43.25
N GLU A 180 2.14 19.58 43.47
CA GLU A 180 3.04 20.56 44.10
C GLU A 180 4.25 20.84 43.22
N CYS A 181 4.66 22.11 43.13
CA CYS A 181 5.82 22.53 42.34
C CYS A 181 7.14 21.98 42.91
N CYS A 182 8.06 21.58 42.03
CA CYS A 182 9.36 21.05 42.42
C CYS A 182 10.20 22.14 43.13
N LYS A 183 11.12 21.75 44.02
CA LYS A 183 11.95 22.69 44.80
C LYS A 183 12.70 23.68 43.89
N GLY A 184 12.56 24.99 44.15
CA GLY A 184 13.09 26.07 43.29
C GLY A 184 12.07 26.63 42.29
N TYR A 185 10.83 26.14 42.29
CA TYR A 185 9.73 26.63 41.47
C TYR A 185 8.50 26.95 42.36
N ALA A 186 7.77 28.01 42.03
CA ALA A 186 6.52 28.40 42.69
C ALA A 186 5.37 28.40 41.67
N LYS A 187 4.14 28.31 42.17
CA LYS A 187 2.96 28.42 41.30
C LYS A 187 2.89 29.82 40.69
N ASN A 188 2.56 29.90 39.40
CA ASN A 188 2.28 31.14 38.71
C ASN A 188 1.02 31.82 39.31
N THR A 189 0.81 33.11 39.04
CA THR A 189 -0.33 33.89 39.53
C THR A 189 -1.70 33.40 39.07
N ALA A 190 -1.74 32.58 38.01
CA ALA A 190 -2.94 31.90 37.53
C ALA A 190 -3.11 30.45 38.08
N GLU A 191 -2.20 30.01 38.97
CA GLU A 191 -2.16 28.68 39.62
C GLU A 191 -2.11 27.45 38.70
N ASP A 192 -1.87 27.66 37.40
CA ASP A 192 -1.94 26.69 36.31
C ASP A 192 -0.57 26.18 35.82
N GLY A 193 0.53 26.64 36.42
CA GLY A 193 1.89 26.20 36.08
C GLY A 193 2.95 26.57 37.12
N CYS A 194 4.09 25.91 37.08
CA CYS A 194 5.22 26.17 37.99
C CYS A 194 6.29 27.05 37.31
N ILE A 195 6.55 28.24 37.85
CA ILE A 195 7.60 29.15 37.39
C ILE A 195 8.85 29.05 38.28
N PRO A 196 10.06 29.11 37.72
CA PRO A 196 11.30 29.07 38.49
C PRO A 196 11.44 30.33 39.36
N VAL A 197 11.88 30.15 40.60
CA VAL A 197 12.14 31.24 41.56
C VAL A 197 13.63 31.27 41.88
N CYS A 198 14.22 32.45 41.75
CA CYS A 198 15.61 32.68 42.16
C CYS A 198 15.63 33.19 43.60
N SER A 199 16.58 32.70 44.39
CA SER A 199 16.79 33.05 45.79
C SER A 199 17.10 34.54 46.00
N LYS A 200 17.61 35.21 44.95
CA LYS A 200 17.78 36.67 44.85
C LYS A 200 16.98 37.18 43.66
N ASN A 201 16.13 38.20 43.85
CA ASN A 201 15.29 38.76 42.78
C ASN A 201 16.13 39.22 41.57
N CYS A 202 15.79 38.73 40.38
CA CYS A 202 16.39 39.17 39.12
C CYS A 202 16.01 40.63 38.84
N LYS A 203 16.97 41.56 38.92
CA LYS A 203 16.69 43.01 38.79
C LYS A 203 16.32 43.47 37.37
N HIS A 204 16.73 42.74 36.32
CA HIS A 204 16.58 43.17 34.92
C HIS A 204 16.06 42.07 33.97
N GLY A 205 15.40 41.04 34.50
CA GLY A 205 14.96 39.91 33.70
C GLY A 205 14.09 38.93 34.49
N ALA A 206 13.65 37.86 33.82
CA ALA A 206 12.88 36.79 34.45
C ALA A 206 13.79 35.62 34.80
N CYS A 207 13.49 34.89 35.88
CA CYS A 207 14.10 33.58 36.13
C CYS A 207 13.63 32.64 35.03
N VAL A 208 14.57 32.00 34.34
CA VAL A 208 14.29 30.96 33.32
C VAL A 208 14.59 29.56 33.84
N SER A 209 15.38 29.45 34.89
CA SER A 209 15.53 28.27 35.75
C SER A 209 15.87 28.73 37.17
N PRO A 210 15.76 27.87 38.22
CA PRO A 210 16.05 28.26 39.59
C PRO A 210 17.45 28.88 39.67
N ASP A 211 17.55 30.05 40.30
CA ASP A 211 18.78 30.85 40.40
C ASP A 211 19.45 31.27 39.07
N THR A 212 18.74 31.22 37.94
CA THR A 212 19.25 31.59 36.61
C THR A 212 18.35 32.63 35.94
N CYS A 213 18.85 33.87 35.81
CA CYS A 213 18.11 35.00 35.21
C CYS A 213 18.46 35.18 33.72
N GLN A 214 17.46 35.44 32.87
CA GLN A 214 17.67 35.84 31.47
C GLN A 214 17.06 37.23 31.21
N ILE A 215 17.81 38.08 30.51
CA ILE A 215 17.41 39.44 30.15
C ILE A 215 16.70 39.40 28.78
N GLY A 216 15.49 39.95 28.69
CA GLY A 216 14.63 39.89 27.50
C GLY A 216 15.06 40.80 26.35
N ILE A 217 14.89 40.31 25.13
CA ILE A 217 15.14 41.01 23.86
C ILE A 217 13.99 41.99 23.60
N ASN A 218 14.31 43.25 23.31
CA ASN A 218 13.42 44.41 23.04
C ASN A 218 12.84 45.16 24.26
N ARG A 219 13.72 45.82 25.00
CA ARG A 219 13.63 47.23 25.45
C ARG A 219 14.82 47.50 26.37
N ALA A 220 15.89 48.08 25.82
CA ALA A 220 16.97 48.67 26.60
C ALA A 220 16.73 50.18 26.72
N GLY A 221 16.22 50.59 27.88
CA GLY A 221 16.15 51.97 28.38
C GLY A 221 16.32 51.90 29.92
N PRO A 222 16.87 52.95 30.55
CA PRO A 222 18.04 52.85 31.42
C PRO A 222 17.70 52.50 32.88
N SER A 223 18.61 51.78 33.56
CA SER A 223 18.74 51.89 35.01
C SER A 223 20.05 52.61 35.34
N THR A 224 19.87 53.79 35.89
CA THR A 224 20.85 54.61 36.60
C THR A 224 21.53 53.80 37.71
N ASP A 225 22.86 53.84 37.74
CA ASP A 225 23.59 54.56 38.80
C ASP A 225 25.04 54.77 38.34
N THR A 226 25.26 56.04 37.93
CA THR A 226 26.47 56.86 38.09
C THR A 226 27.82 56.25 37.76
N ASP A 227 28.23 56.45 36.50
CA ASP A 227 29.50 57.08 36.07
C ASP A 227 29.91 56.55 34.68
N ASP A 228 29.12 56.79 33.62
CA ASP A 228 29.60 56.54 32.24
C ASP A 228 28.78 57.21 31.11
N ASP A 229 28.06 58.31 31.41
CA ASP A 229 27.26 59.03 30.41
C ASP A 229 28.08 59.94 29.45
N GLU A 230 29.40 60.01 29.61
CA GLU A 230 30.27 60.74 28.67
C GLU A 230 30.70 59.89 27.45
N VAL A 231 30.66 58.56 27.52
CA VAL A 231 31.18 57.69 26.43
C VAL A 231 30.12 57.40 25.35
N LYS A 232 28.83 57.34 25.71
CA LYS A 232 27.74 57.11 24.73
C LYS A 232 27.38 58.34 23.92
N LYS A 233 27.55 59.54 24.47
CA LYS A 233 27.35 60.80 23.74
C LYS A 233 28.39 60.98 22.63
N ALA A 234 29.60 60.47 22.82
CA ALA A 234 30.68 60.54 21.83
C ALA A 234 30.54 59.59 20.62
N ARG A 235 29.62 58.62 20.62
CA ARG A 235 29.46 57.66 19.49
C ARG A 235 28.34 58.02 18.52
N ILE A 236 27.39 58.86 18.94
CA ILE A 236 26.28 59.34 18.11
C ILE A 236 26.69 60.58 17.29
N ASP A 237 27.64 61.39 17.79
CA ASP A 237 28.13 62.59 17.09
C ASP A 237 29.10 62.32 15.92
N LEU A 238 29.58 61.08 15.73
CA LEU A 238 30.51 60.70 14.65
C LEU A 238 29.82 60.18 13.37
N CYS A 239 28.50 59.99 13.38
CA CYS A 239 27.73 59.38 12.28
C CYS A 239 26.79 60.37 11.56
N SER A 240 27.06 61.67 11.61
CA SER A 240 26.36 62.63 10.75
C SER A 240 26.81 62.44 9.30
N ALA A 241 25.84 62.20 8.41
CA ALA A 241 26.03 61.77 7.03
C ALA A 241 27.02 62.65 6.22
N PRO A 242 27.88 62.08 5.35
CA PRO A 242 28.54 62.87 4.34
C PRO A 242 27.54 63.24 3.23
N SER A 243 27.59 64.48 2.78
CA SER A 243 26.91 64.94 1.57
C SER A 243 27.45 64.21 0.32
N ALA A 244 26.78 64.42 -0.81
CA ALA A 244 27.00 63.80 -2.13
C ALA A 244 28.43 63.93 -2.76
N ALA A 245 29.46 64.30 -2.00
CA ALA A 245 30.86 64.35 -2.42
C ALA A 245 31.63 63.01 -2.25
N ALA A 246 31.04 61.98 -1.63
CA ALA A 246 31.73 60.73 -1.27
C ALA A 246 31.99 59.73 -2.43
N ALA A 247 31.56 60.03 -3.66
CA ALA A 247 31.75 59.14 -4.81
C ALA A 247 33.20 59.13 -5.38
N ARG A 248 34.13 59.92 -4.81
CA ARG A 248 35.50 60.08 -5.33
C ARG A 248 36.63 59.53 -4.44
N THR A 249 36.32 58.86 -3.33
CA THR A 249 37.34 58.45 -2.32
C THR A 249 37.48 56.93 -2.17
N GLY A 250 37.55 56.16 -3.26
CA GLY A 250 37.95 54.74 -3.26
C GLY A 250 37.37 53.85 -2.13
N TYR A 251 38.13 52.84 -1.69
CA TYR A 251 37.79 51.97 -0.56
C TYR A 251 38.40 52.51 0.75
N ASP A 252 38.00 53.70 1.21
CA ASP A 252 38.44 54.24 2.51
C ASP A 252 37.86 53.41 3.66
N ILE A 253 38.75 52.84 4.49
CA ILE A 253 38.38 51.96 5.61
C ILE A 253 37.50 52.65 6.66
N GLY A 254 37.57 53.98 6.77
CA GLY A 254 36.70 54.77 7.65
C GLY A 254 35.21 54.60 7.33
N LYS A 255 34.85 54.34 6.06
CA LYS A 255 33.47 54.03 5.65
C LYS A 255 32.93 52.80 6.39
N TYR A 256 33.81 51.82 6.64
CA TYR A 256 33.45 50.51 7.17
C TYR A 256 33.45 50.40 8.70
N VAL A 257 33.83 51.47 9.41
CA VAL A 257 33.83 51.50 10.89
C VAL A 257 32.41 51.45 11.46
N CYS A 258 31.46 52.10 10.79
CA CYS A 258 30.06 52.16 11.20
C CYS A 258 29.11 51.38 10.28
N HIS A 259 29.54 51.09 9.04
CA HIS A 259 28.74 50.40 8.03
C HIS A 259 29.54 49.23 7.45
N PRO A 260 29.29 47.97 7.81
CA PRO A 260 30.04 46.85 7.26
C PRO A 260 29.88 46.77 5.72
N PRO A 261 30.86 46.16 5.00
CA PRO A 261 30.78 45.98 3.55
C PRO A 261 29.47 45.31 3.13
N SER A 262 28.91 45.71 2.00
CA SER A 262 27.61 45.23 1.53
C SER A 262 27.65 43.83 0.91
N ASN A 263 28.81 43.41 0.39
CA ASN A 263 29.04 42.08 -0.17
C ASN A 263 30.53 41.68 -0.07
N ASP A 264 30.81 40.40 -0.33
CA ASP A 264 32.16 39.82 -0.21
C ASP A 264 33.16 40.36 -1.25
N GLU A 265 32.69 40.81 -2.42
CA GLU A 265 33.53 41.45 -3.44
C GLU A 265 34.02 42.84 -2.99
N GLU A 266 33.13 43.66 -2.43
CA GLU A 266 33.46 44.95 -1.82
C GLU A 266 34.44 44.76 -0.66
N LYS A 267 34.23 43.73 0.15
CA LYS A 267 35.11 43.36 1.27
C LYS A 267 36.51 42.94 0.80
N LEU A 268 36.60 42.15 -0.27
CA LEU A 268 37.88 41.72 -0.86
C LEU A 268 38.65 42.91 -1.45
N ARG A 269 37.96 43.79 -2.17
CA ARG A 269 38.56 45.00 -2.74
C ARG A 269 39.02 45.97 -1.66
N ALA A 270 38.22 46.20 -0.62
CA ALA A 270 38.63 47.04 0.52
C ALA A 270 39.83 46.47 1.29
N LEU A 271 40.01 45.15 1.30
CA LEU A 271 41.15 44.49 1.94
C LEU A 271 42.45 44.63 1.12
N LYS A 272 42.36 44.47 -0.20
CA LYS A 272 43.51 44.49 -1.12
C LYS A 272 43.90 45.89 -1.58
N GLU A 273 42.92 46.71 -1.93
CA GLU A 273 43.07 48.03 -2.53
C GLU A 273 42.36 49.09 -1.68
N PRO A 274 42.71 49.22 -0.37
CA PRO A 274 42.16 50.29 0.44
C PRO A 274 42.58 51.64 -0.13
N TRP A 275 41.81 52.69 0.13
CA TRP A 275 42.21 54.03 -0.25
C TRP A 275 43.55 54.41 0.41
N ILE A 276 44.50 54.85 -0.40
CA ILE A 276 45.82 55.33 0.04
C ILE A 276 45.91 56.84 -0.28
N PRO A 277 46.35 57.69 0.67
CA PRO A 277 46.50 59.11 0.42
C PRO A 277 47.50 59.37 -0.74
N PRO A 278 47.18 60.24 -1.73
CA PRO A 278 48.10 60.62 -2.82
C PRO A 278 49.37 61.32 -2.33
N ASP A 279 50.46 61.33 -3.10
CA ASP A 279 51.74 61.83 -2.58
C ASP A 279 51.74 63.28 -2.08
N THR A 280 50.87 64.09 -2.66
CA THR A 280 50.62 65.49 -2.33
C THR A 280 49.69 65.72 -1.13
N PHE A 281 49.15 64.65 -0.52
CA PHE A 281 48.20 64.72 0.59
C PHE A 281 48.87 65.25 1.87
N LYS A 282 48.31 66.34 2.43
CA LYS A 282 48.78 66.93 3.68
C LYS A 282 48.00 66.36 4.85
N PHE A 283 48.67 65.58 5.70
CA PHE A 283 48.06 65.04 6.90
C PHE A 283 47.75 66.15 7.93
N PRO A 284 46.59 66.09 8.61
CA PRO A 284 46.28 67.00 9.70
C PRO A 284 47.36 66.97 10.79
N VAL A 285 47.73 68.16 11.24
CA VAL A 285 48.72 68.35 12.30
C VAL A 285 47.99 68.45 13.63
N THR A 286 48.35 67.58 14.57
CA THR A 286 47.87 67.63 15.95
C THR A 286 48.81 68.52 16.76
N ASP A 287 48.31 69.64 17.26
CA ASP A 287 49.09 70.56 18.10
C ASP A 287 48.99 70.15 19.57
N THR A 288 50.14 69.79 20.14
CA THR A 288 50.23 69.35 21.55
C THR A 288 50.94 70.39 22.43
N GLY A 289 51.07 71.64 21.95
CA GLY A 289 51.67 72.75 22.68
C GLY A 289 53.21 72.72 22.77
N LYS A 290 53.87 71.58 22.46
CA LYS A 290 55.34 71.46 22.41
C LYS A 290 55.91 71.00 21.06
N LYS A 291 55.13 70.27 20.24
CA LYS A 291 55.52 69.80 18.91
C LYS A 291 54.27 69.67 18.02
N LYS A 292 54.44 69.99 16.73
CA LYS A 292 53.48 69.73 15.66
C LYS A 292 53.73 68.32 15.11
N LEU A 293 52.79 67.39 15.33
CA LEU A 293 52.93 65.98 14.91
C LEU A 293 51.81 65.62 13.93
N SER A 294 52.13 64.81 12.91
CA SER A 294 51.18 64.31 11.93
C SER A 294 51.48 62.85 11.59
N PHE A 295 50.51 62.16 10.99
CA PHE A 295 50.71 60.82 10.45
C PHE A 295 51.88 60.79 9.45
N GLN A 296 52.72 59.76 9.53
CA GLN A 296 53.85 59.58 8.63
C GLN A 296 53.55 58.46 7.64
N ARG A 297 53.59 58.75 6.33
CA ARG A 297 53.26 57.77 5.28
C ARG A 297 54.10 56.49 5.40
N HIS A 298 55.39 56.61 5.74
CA HIS A 298 56.29 55.44 5.85
C HIS A 298 55.86 54.42 6.93
N TRP A 299 54.97 54.76 7.86
CA TRP A 299 54.42 53.78 8.81
C TRP A 299 53.60 52.68 8.13
N THR A 300 52.93 53.00 7.01
CA THR A 300 52.18 52.00 6.21
C THR A 300 53.09 50.95 5.57
N ASN A 301 54.36 51.30 5.31
CA ASN A 301 55.35 50.35 4.80
C ASN A 301 55.80 49.36 5.88
N ARG A 302 55.83 49.80 7.15
CA ARG A 302 56.21 48.96 8.30
C ARG A 302 55.05 48.10 8.82
N TYR A 303 53.82 48.61 8.76
CA TYR A 303 52.62 47.94 9.23
C TYR A 303 51.62 47.80 8.07
N SER A 304 51.64 46.67 7.37
CA SER A 304 50.82 46.41 6.18
C SER A 304 49.30 46.43 6.42
N TRP A 305 48.88 46.31 7.68
CA TRP A 305 47.48 46.40 8.11
C TRP A 305 47.02 47.85 8.40
N LEU A 306 47.96 48.79 8.53
CA LEU A 306 47.70 50.18 8.91
C LEU A 306 47.32 51.00 7.68
N VAL A 307 46.18 51.69 7.76
CA VAL A 307 45.70 52.61 6.73
C VAL A 307 45.26 53.92 7.35
N TYR A 308 45.36 55.01 6.58
CA TYR A 308 44.85 56.31 7.00
C TYR A 308 43.48 56.54 6.37
N SER A 309 42.49 56.93 7.17
CA SER A 309 41.16 57.30 6.68
C SER A 309 41.07 58.81 6.51
N ASN A 310 40.72 59.27 5.31
CA ASN A 310 40.40 60.68 5.07
C ASN A 310 39.00 61.04 5.60
N LEU A 311 38.08 60.09 5.66
CA LEU A 311 36.76 60.32 6.26
C LEU A 311 36.85 60.55 7.77
N MET A 312 37.65 59.74 8.46
CA MET A 312 37.78 59.77 9.93
C MET A 312 39.02 60.55 10.42
N GLN A 313 39.83 61.07 9.49
CA GLN A 313 41.06 61.84 9.74
C GLN A 313 42.04 61.19 10.74
N GLY A 314 42.26 59.87 10.62
CA GLY A 314 43.22 59.16 11.47
C GLY A 314 43.49 57.72 11.03
N ALA A 315 44.32 57.01 11.80
CA ALA A 315 44.80 55.68 11.42
C ALA A 315 43.87 54.55 11.90
N LEU A 316 43.62 53.58 11.03
CA LEU A 316 42.77 52.41 11.25
C LEU A 316 43.49 51.13 10.82
N CYS A 317 43.02 49.99 11.33
CA CYS A 317 43.47 48.68 10.90
C CYS A 317 42.49 48.11 9.86
N LYS A 318 42.91 48.00 8.59
CA LYS A 318 42.03 47.52 7.51
C LYS A 318 41.49 46.12 7.77
N VAL A 319 42.30 45.26 8.37
CA VAL A 319 41.96 43.87 8.65
C VAL A 319 40.95 43.77 9.79
N CYS A 320 41.22 44.45 10.91
CA CYS A 320 40.33 44.40 12.08
C CYS A 320 39.02 45.16 11.88
N VAL A 321 38.98 46.20 11.04
CA VAL A 321 37.73 46.90 10.71
C VAL A 321 36.84 46.04 9.81
N LEU A 322 37.42 45.35 8.81
CA LEU A 322 36.63 44.54 7.86
C LEU A 322 36.23 43.16 8.39
N LEU A 323 37.02 42.58 9.30
CA LEU A 323 36.87 41.19 9.77
C LEU A 323 36.83 41.04 11.30
N GLY A 324 36.97 42.13 12.05
CA GLY A 324 36.87 42.10 13.51
C GLY A 324 35.44 41.86 13.99
N LYS A 325 35.29 41.05 15.04
CA LYS A 325 34.02 40.90 15.78
C LYS A 325 33.85 42.08 16.74
N THR A 326 32.62 42.34 17.21
CA THR A 326 32.29 43.42 18.17
C THR A 326 33.11 43.38 19.48
N GLN A 327 33.77 42.26 19.79
CA GLN A 327 34.73 42.07 20.88
C GLN A 327 35.83 41.07 20.44
N GLY A 328 37.05 41.21 20.98
CA GLY A 328 38.22 40.41 20.58
C GLY A 328 38.70 39.40 21.62
N GLY A 329 39.19 38.22 21.19
CA GLY A 329 39.93 37.25 22.04
C GLY A 329 39.09 36.39 23.01
N ARG A 330 39.73 35.41 23.68
CA ARG A 330 39.14 34.71 24.85
C ARG A 330 39.10 35.70 26.02
N GLY A 331 37.90 36.07 26.48
CA GLY A 331 37.71 36.97 27.62
C GLY A 331 37.18 38.37 27.31
N HIS A 332 36.53 38.60 26.15
CA HIS A 332 35.83 39.85 25.84
C HIS A 332 36.71 41.11 25.94
N GLN A 333 37.88 41.12 25.27
CA GLN A 333 38.71 42.32 25.20
C GLN A 333 37.99 43.43 24.42
N GLU A 334 37.91 44.62 25.00
CA GLU A 334 37.30 45.80 24.36
C GLU A 334 38.11 46.23 23.13
N LEU A 335 37.40 46.53 22.03
CA LEU A 335 38.01 47.03 20.80
C LEU A 335 38.54 48.45 21.02
N GLY A 336 39.86 48.55 21.16
CA GLY A 336 40.56 49.83 21.34
C GLY A 336 40.64 50.71 20.09
N ALA A 337 41.51 51.72 20.15
CA ALA A 337 41.89 52.54 19.00
C ALA A 337 42.33 51.65 17.82
N PHE A 338 42.19 52.13 16.58
CA PHE A 338 42.40 51.43 15.30
C PHE A 338 41.21 50.64 14.73
N VAL A 339 40.20 50.29 15.55
CA VAL A 339 39.01 49.54 15.09
C VAL A 339 37.73 50.36 15.28
N SER A 340 37.43 50.77 16.51
CA SER A 340 36.21 51.51 16.87
C SER A 340 36.37 53.03 16.73
N LYS A 341 37.60 53.53 16.89
CA LYS A 341 37.98 54.95 16.74
C LYS A 341 39.31 55.06 15.98
N PRO A 342 39.46 56.08 15.12
CA PRO A 342 40.73 56.36 14.44
C PRO A 342 41.80 56.74 15.48
N PHE A 343 43.00 56.21 15.31
CA PHE A 343 44.13 56.58 16.14
C PHE A 343 44.74 57.89 15.64
N ILE A 344 44.88 58.86 16.54
CA ILE A 344 45.38 60.22 16.26
C ILE A 344 46.53 60.65 17.20
N ASN A 345 46.90 59.83 18.19
CA ASN A 345 47.95 60.17 19.15
C ASN A 345 49.34 59.82 18.61
N TRP A 346 49.86 60.68 17.73
CA TRP A 346 51.13 60.45 17.03
C TRP A 346 52.36 60.35 17.96
N LYS A 347 52.29 60.83 19.20
CA LYS A 347 53.39 60.75 20.17
C LYS A 347 53.71 59.31 20.59
N LYS A 348 52.70 58.43 20.61
CA LYS A 348 52.81 57.00 20.97
C LYS A 348 52.56 56.06 19.79
N ALA A 349 52.72 56.55 18.55
CA ALA A 349 52.35 55.83 17.34
C ALA A 349 52.98 54.43 17.26
N LEU A 350 54.32 54.34 17.29
CA LEU A 350 55.03 53.06 17.15
C LEU A 350 54.71 52.07 18.27
N GLU A 351 54.70 52.53 19.53
CA GLU A 351 54.34 51.70 20.70
C GLU A 351 52.91 51.16 20.58
N SER A 352 51.97 51.99 20.13
CA SER A 352 50.56 51.60 19.95
C SER A 352 50.36 50.69 18.74
N PHE A 353 51.15 50.84 17.68
CA PHE A 353 51.12 49.97 16.51
C PHE A 353 51.66 48.57 16.84
N ASP A 354 52.81 48.51 17.52
CA ASP A 354 53.40 47.25 17.96
C ASP A 354 52.45 46.53 18.94
N HIS A 355 51.83 47.26 19.87
CA HIS A 355 50.85 46.70 20.79
C HIS A 355 49.61 46.16 20.05
N HIS A 356 49.04 46.90 19.09
CA HIS A 356 47.89 46.44 18.29
C HIS A 356 48.22 45.17 17.49
N ALA A 357 49.38 45.15 16.83
CA ALA A 357 49.84 44.01 16.04
C ALA A 357 50.02 42.73 16.89
N ASP A 358 50.39 42.87 18.17
CA ASP A 358 50.56 41.74 19.08
C ASP A 358 49.24 41.21 19.68
N THR A 359 48.15 41.97 19.59
CA THR A 359 46.85 41.55 20.13
C THR A 359 46.33 40.27 19.48
N LYS A 360 45.68 39.41 20.29
CA LYS A 360 45.14 38.13 19.82
C LYS A 360 44.06 38.30 18.75
N TYR A 361 43.22 39.33 18.88
CA TYR A 361 42.16 39.58 17.91
C TYR A 361 42.71 40.06 16.56
N HIS A 362 43.81 40.82 16.56
CA HIS A 362 44.48 41.23 15.34
C HIS A 362 45.04 40.02 14.58
N LYS A 363 45.82 39.18 15.26
CA LYS A 363 46.38 37.94 14.66
C LYS A 363 45.30 37.05 14.06
N PHE A 364 44.18 36.86 14.78
CA PHE A 364 43.04 36.09 14.30
C PHE A 364 42.32 36.73 13.10
N ALA A 365 42.21 38.06 13.07
CA ALA A 365 41.62 38.77 11.93
C ALA A 365 42.52 38.67 10.68
N VAL A 366 43.85 38.70 10.85
CA VAL A 366 44.83 38.50 9.77
C VAL A 366 44.74 37.10 9.17
N GLU A 367 44.63 36.06 10.00
CA GLU A 367 44.42 34.68 9.51
C GLU A 367 43.10 34.53 8.75
N GLN A 368 42.00 35.11 9.27
CA GLN A 368 40.71 35.10 8.59
C GLN A 368 40.76 35.85 7.25
N ALA A 369 41.47 36.99 7.19
CA ALA A 369 41.63 37.76 5.95
C ALA A 369 42.37 36.97 4.87
N ALA A 370 43.42 36.25 5.27
CA ALA A 370 44.19 35.41 4.37
C ALA A 370 43.36 34.23 3.83
N ASN A 371 42.59 33.55 4.69
CA ASN A 371 41.72 32.46 4.26
C ASN A 371 40.57 32.94 3.37
N PHE A 372 39.91 34.04 3.73
CA PHE A 372 38.85 34.65 2.92
C PHE A 372 39.35 35.03 1.52
N ALA A 373 40.52 35.66 1.42
CA ALA A 373 41.11 36.01 0.14
C ALA A 373 41.45 34.77 -0.73
N ARG A 374 41.94 33.68 -0.12
CA ARG A 374 42.23 32.43 -0.85
C ARG A 374 40.98 31.75 -1.40
N ILE A 375 39.87 31.78 -0.65
CA ILE A 375 38.57 31.24 -1.08
C ILE A 375 38.02 32.05 -2.24
N MET A 376 37.99 33.39 -2.12
CA MET A 376 37.48 34.27 -3.17
C MET A 376 38.31 34.26 -4.46
N GLU A 377 39.62 33.98 -4.36
CA GLU A 377 40.52 33.81 -5.51
C GLU A 377 40.45 32.41 -6.15
N GLY A 378 39.63 31.50 -5.63
CA GLY A 378 39.50 30.12 -6.14
C GLY A 378 40.72 29.23 -5.87
N LYS A 379 41.62 29.62 -4.96
CA LYS A 379 42.83 28.85 -4.61
C LYS A 379 42.55 27.73 -3.60
N THR A 380 41.46 27.83 -2.85
CA THR A 380 41.00 26.85 -1.86
C THR A 380 39.48 26.83 -1.86
N LEU A 381 38.87 25.64 -1.84
CA LEU A 381 37.42 25.49 -1.71
C LEU A 381 36.95 25.93 -0.31
N ASP A 382 35.71 26.40 -0.22
CA ASP A 382 35.08 26.69 1.07
C ASP A 382 34.93 25.40 1.90
N VAL A 383 34.97 25.52 3.23
CA VAL A 383 34.85 24.36 4.13
C VAL A 383 33.50 23.65 3.92
N THR A 384 32.43 24.40 3.64
CA THR A 384 31.11 23.85 3.34
C THR A 384 31.13 23.03 2.05
N GLU A 385 31.84 23.53 1.03
CA GLU A 385 31.96 22.84 -0.25
C GLU A 385 32.84 21.60 -0.16
N CYS A 386 33.93 21.65 0.61
CA CYS A 386 34.75 20.47 0.92
C CYS A 386 33.95 19.38 1.65
N LEU A 387 33.14 19.79 2.65
CA LEU A 387 32.27 18.88 3.39
C LEU A 387 31.19 18.28 2.48
N ASN A 388 30.60 19.06 1.58
CA ASN A 388 29.61 18.56 0.61
C ASN A 388 30.23 17.57 -0.38
N VAL A 389 31.42 17.86 -0.91
CA VAL A 389 32.13 16.94 -1.81
C VAL A 389 32.43 15.61 -1.13
N GLU A 390 32.89 15.64 0.12
CA GLU A 390 33.19 14.42 0.87
C GLU A 390 31.90 13.66 1.25
N ASN A 391 30.86 14.38 1.68
CA ASN A 391 29.55 13.79 1.95
C ASN A 391 28.97 13.11 0.70
N ASN A 392 29.13 13.70 -0.48
CA ASN A 392 28.63 13.16 -1.74
C ASN A 392 29.39 11.90 -2.15
N LYS A 393 30.71 11.85 -1.95
CA LYS A 393 31.49 10.62 -2.16
C LYS A 393 31.04 9.50 -1.23
N ILE A 394 30.85 9.80 0.05
CA ILE A 394 30.36 8.82 1.03
C ILE A 394 28.96 8.34 0.65
N ALA A 395 28.07 9.25 0.21
CA ALA A 395 26.74 8.90 -0.26
C ALA A 395 26.78 7.98 -1.47
N GLU A 396 27.61 8.29 -2.47
CA GLU A 396 27.76 7.48 -3.68
C GLU A 396 28.27 6.05 -3.36
N GLU A 397 29.27 5.93 -2.47
CA GLU A 397 29.75 4.62 -2.02
C GLU A 397 28.68 3.81 -1.28
N ASN A 398 27.92 4.45 -0.38
CA ASN A 398 26.86 3.77 0.36
C ASN A 398 25.72 3.31 -0.55
N ARG A 399 25.37 4.10 -1.58
CA ARG A 399 24.38 3.71 -2.59
C ARG A 399 24.84 2.51 -3.42
N LYS A 400 26.11 2.48 -3.85
CA LYS A 400 26.69 1.32 -4.57
C LYS A 400 26.59 0.04 -3.75
N ARG A 401 26.85 0.10 -2.44
CA ARG A 401 26.74 -1.05 -1.51
C ARG A 401 25.28 -1.53 -1.38
N LEU A 402 24.34 -0.60 -1.22
CA LEU A 402 22.91 -0.91 -1.08
C LEU A 402 22.30 -1.47 -2.36
N LYS A 403 22.74 -0.99 -3.52
CA LYS A 403 22.25 -1.44 -4.82
C LYS A 403 22.35 -2.94 -4.98
N ALA A 404 23.50 -3.54 -4.66
CA ALA A 404 23.69 -4.98 -4.73
C ALA A 404 22.72 -5.75 -3.81
N ILE A 405 22.43 -5.21 -2.62
CA ILE A 405 21.49 -5.79 -1.67
C ILE A 405 20.05 -5.72 -2.19
N VAL A 406 19.62 -4.54 -2.65
CA VAL A 406 18.28 -4.30 -3.20
C VAL A 406 18.04 -5.16 -4.44
N GLU A 407 18.98 -5.20 -5.39
CA GLU A 407 18.90 -6.05 -6.58
C GLU A 407 18.78 -7.54 -6.23
N THR A 408 19.47 -7.99 -5.19
CA THR A 408 19.38 -9.38 -4.73
C THR A 408 17.98 -9.69 -4.17
N ILE A 409 17.37 -8.74 -3.45
CA ILE A 409 15.98 -8.87 -2.96
C ILE A 409 14.99 -8.90 -4.14
N ILE A 410 15.16 -7.99 -5.11
CA ILE A 410 14.33 -7.94 -6.33
C ILE A 410 14.42 -9.26 -7.10
N LEU A 411 15.63 -9.81 -7.27
CA LEU A 411 15.85 -11.11 -7.90
C LEU A 411 15.09 -12.20 -7.17
N CYS A 412 15.21 -12.27 -5.83
CA CYS A 412 14.51 -13.26 -5.03
C CYS A 412 12.99 -13.12 -5.16
N GLY A 413 12.47 -11.90 -5.12
CA GLY A 413 11.05 -11.59 -5.29
C GLY A 413 10.51 -12.03 -6.64
N ARG A 414 11.15 -11.60 -7.73
CA ARG A 414 10.75 -11.92 -9.12
C ARG A 414 10.76 -13.42 -9.43
N GLN A 415 11.73 -14.15 -8.87
CA GLN A 415 11.87 -15.59 -9.06
C GLN A 415 11.14 -16.42 -7.99
N ALA A 416 10.41 -15.78 -7.08
CA ALA A 416 9.76 -16.42 -5.92
C ALA A 416 10.71 -17.25 -5.01
N ILE A 417 12.01 -16.94 -5.03
CA ILE A 417 13.04 -17.61 -4.23
C ILE A 417 12.86 -17.20 -2.76
N ALA A 418 12.95 -18.16 -1.85
CA ALA A 418 12.88 -17.90 -0.42
C ALA A 418 14.14 -17.14 0.05
N LEU A 419 13.98 -15.95 0.63
CA LEU A 419 15.12 -15.16 1.11
C LEU A 419 15.79 -15.79 2.35
N ARG A 420 14.99 -16.31 3.29
CA ARG A 420 15.45 -16.75 4.63
C ARG A 420 15.70 -18.27 4.70
N GLY A 421 16.71 -18.64 5.48
CA GLY A 421 17.00 -20.01 5.94
C GLY A 421 16.62 -20.21 7.41
N SER A 422 17.13 -21.28 8.05
CA SER A 422 16.86 -21.55 9.49
C SER A 422 17.71 -20.70 10.44
N HIS A 423 18.87 -20.21 10.00
CA HIS A 423 19.81 -19.38 10.78
C HIS A 423 20.23 -18.14 9.97
N ASP A 424 19.41 -17.09 9.96
CA ASP A 424 19.59 -15.89 9.12
C ASP A 424 20.10 -14.64 9.88
N SER A 425 20.56 -14.82 11.12
CA SER A 425 21.11 -13.77 11.99
C SER A 425 22.65 -13.86 12.13
N GLY A 426 23.29 -12.81 12.64
CA GLY A 426 24.73 -12.78 12.90
C GLY A 426 25.58 -12.16 11.78
N GLU A 427 26.89 -12.37 11.81
CA GLU A 427 27.84 -11.84 10.82
C GLU A 427 27.72 -12.57 9.48
N ILE A 428 28.09 -11.87 8.39
CA ILE A 428 28.12 -12.44 7.04
C ILE A 428 29.56 -12.44 6.57
N GLY A 429 30.19 -13.62 6.57
CA GLY A 429 31.51 -13.81 5.97
C GLY A 429 31.43 -14.03 4.45
N ILE A 430 32.59 -13.96 3.78
CA ILE A 430 32.72 -14.33 2.35
C ILE A 430 32.75 -15.84 2.18
N ASN A 431 33.24 -16.59 3.16
CA ASN A 431 33.37 -18.04 3.11
C ASN A 431 32.01 -18.72 3.34
N GLU A 432 31.89 -19.97 2.91
CA GLU A 432 30.68 -20.75 3.22
C GLU A 432 30.59 -21.00 4.73
N PRO A 433 29.40 -20.81 5.31
CA PRO A 433 29.14 -21.05 6.71
C PRO A 433 29.01 -22.55 6.97
N GLU A 434 29.26 -22.97 8.21
CA GLU A 434 29.07 -24.36 8.64
C GLU A 434 27.60 -24.81 8.57
N HIS A 435 26.66 -23.85 8.65
CA HIS A 435 25.23 -24.10 8.58
C HIS A 435 24.58 -23.19 7.53
N ASN A 436 23.58 -23.72 6.82
CA ASN A 436 22.86 -22.98 5.79
C ASN A 436 22.15 -21.73 6.37
N ASP A 437 22.58 -20.56 5.92
CA ASP A 437 22.11 -19.24 6.35
C ASP A 437 21.10 -18.59 5.38
N GLY A 438 20.61 -19.36 4.41
CA GLY A 438 19.55 -18.98 3.48
C GLY A 438 20.04 -18.37 2.16
N ASN A 439 19.14 -18.36 1.17
CA ASN A 439 19.49 -17.99 -0.20
C ASN A 439 19.94 -16.53 -0.34
N PHE A 440 19.35 -15.60 0.43
CA PHE A 440 19.72 -14.19 0.35
C PHE A 440 21.20 -13.96 0.70
N ARG A 441 21.68 -14.56 1.80
CA ARG A 441 23.09 -14.45 2.22
C ARG A 441 24.02 -15.19 1.26
N ALA A 442 23.64 -16.38 0.81
CA ALA A 442 24.39 -17.13 -0.19
C ALA A 442 24.55 -16.35 -1.51
N LEU A 443 23.50 -15.66 -1.98
CA LEU A 443 23.55 -14.82 -3.19
C LEU A 443 24.45 -13.59 -3.01
N LEU A 444 24.44 -12.95 -1.83
CA LEU A 444 25.37 -11.86 -1.55
C LEU A 444 26.83 -12.33 -1.55
N ARG A 445 27.13 -13.50 -0.96
CA ARG A 445 28.46 -14.13 -1.05
C ARG A 445 28.83 -14.42 -2.50
N PHE A 446 27.92 -14.98 -3.28
CA PHE A 446 28.13 -15.27 -4.69
C PHE A 446 28.46 -13.99 -5.49
N ARG A 447 27.72 -12.90 -5.30
CA ARG A 447 28.01 -11.60 -5.94
C ARG A 447 29.38 -11.06 -5.53
N ALA A 448 29.70 -11.08 -4.24
CA ALA A 448 31.00 -10.64 -3.73
C ALA A 448 32.17 -11.44 -4.33
N ARG A 449 32.01 -12.77 -4.49
CA ARG A 449 33.02 -13.64 -5.14
C ARG A 449 33.09 -13.45 -6.66
N SER A 450 32.02 -12.96 -7.27
CA SER A 450 31.92 -12.76 -8.72
C SER A 450 32.42 -11.38 -9.18
N GLY A 451 33.05 -10.59 -8.31
CA GLY A 451 33.71 -9.33 -8.66
C GLY A 451 33.03 -8.05 -8.16
N ASP A 452 31.97 -8.13 -7.36
CA ASP A 452 31.36 -6.96 -6.71
C ASP A 452 32.21 -6.50 -5.51
N GLU A 453 33.29 -5.76 -5.80
CA GLU A 453 34.27 -5.34 -4.78
C GLU A 453 33.66 -4.37 -3.75
N ALA A 454 32.67 -3.57 -4.15
CA ALA A 454 31.96 -2.67 -3.24
C ALA A 454 31.15 -3.45 -2.19
N LEU A 455 30.39 -4.46 -2.62
CA LEU A 455 29.68 -5.36 -1.71
C LEU A 455 30.66 -6.17 -0.87
N LYS A 456 31.73 -6.70 -1.48
CA LYS A 456 32.75 -7.49 -0.79
C LYS A 456 33.42 -6.71 0.34
N ASN A 457 33.83 -5.48 0.07
CA ASN A 457 34.37 -4.58 1.08
C ASN A 457 33.33 -4.26 2.15
N HIS A 458 32.09 -3.99 1.78
CA HIS A 458 31.01 -3.79 2.76
C HIS A 458 30.84 -4.97 3.71
N LEU A 459 30.85 -6.20 3.19
CA LEU A 459 30.74 -7.42 4.00
C LEU A 459 31.96 -7.61 4.92
N LEU A 460 33.18 -7.31 4.46
CA LEU A 460 34.41 -7.49 5.25
C LEU A 460 34.63 -6.39 6.29
N THR A 461 34.46 -5.12 5.91
CA THR A 461 34.84 -3.97 6.73
C THR A 461 33.84 -3.70 7.85
N GLN A 462 32.55 -3.99 7.64
CA GLN A 462 31.51 -3.69 8.62
C GLN A 462 31.26 -4.80 9.66
N ASN A 463 31.81 -6.01 9.47
CA ASN A 463 31.73 -7.10 10.46
C ASN A 463 32.44 -6.78 11.78
N ILE A 464 33.28 -5.73 11.83
CA ILE A 464 34.08 -5.46 13.03
C ILE A 464 33.28 -4.70 14.11
N HIS A 465 32.40 -3.72 13.79
CA HIS A 465 31.57 -2.99 14.78
C HIS A 465 30.30 -2.27 14.24
N SER A 466 29.80 -2.54 13.03
CA SER A 466 28.74 -1.71 12.41
C SER A 466 27.31 -2.23 12.61
N ARG A 467 26.38 -1.33 12.96
CA ARG A 467 24.92 -1.58 12.96
C ARG A 467 24.24 -1.40 11.58
N ALA A 468 24.99 -1.12 10.52
CA ALA A 468 24.47 -0.66 9.23
C ALA A 468 24.72 -1.64 8.06
N MET A 469 24.58 -2.95 8.28
CA MET A 469 24.79 -3.97 7.25
C MET A 469 23.71 -3.98 6.15
N TYR A 470 22.49 -3.49 6.44
CA TYR A 470 21.31 -3.55 5.57
C TYR A 470 20.88 -4.94 5.08
N THR A 471 21.43 -5.99 5.67
CA THR A 471 21.07 -7.39 5.38
C THR A 471 20.02 -7.95 6.33
N SER A 472 19.59 -7.15 7.31
CA SER A 472 18.65 -7.60 8.34
C SER A 472 17.26 -7.88 7.77
N SER A 473 16.56 -8.73 8.51
CA SER A 473 15.23 -9.19 8.15
C SER A 473 14.19 -8.06 8.10
N VAL A 474 14.41 -6.98 8.87
CA VAL A 474 13.62 -5.75 8.88
C VAL A 474 13.85 -4.94 7.60
N ILE A 475 15.11 -4.75 7.22
CA ILE A 475 15.45 -4.03 5.97
C ILE A 475 14.94 -4.80 4.74
N GLN A 476 15.02 -6.13 4.77
CA GLN A 476 14.45 -6.94 3.70
C GLN A 476 12.94 -6.71 3.54
N ASN A 477 12.17 -6.67 4.63
CA ASN A 477 10.73 -6.38 4.57
C ASN A 477 10.48 -4.99 4.01
N GLU A 478 11.21 -4.00 4.49
CA GLU A 478 11.08 -2.63 4.04
C GLU A 478 11.38 -2.47 2.53
N VAL A 479 12.44 -3.10 2.03
CA VAL A 479 12.74 -3.09 0.59
C VAL A 479 11.65 -3.81 -0.21
N ILE A 480 11.12 -4.93 0.30
CA ILE A 480 10.01 -5.66 -0.33
C ILE A 480 8.75 -4.79 -0.41
N GLU A 481 8.42 -4.08 0.67
CA GLU A 481 7.29 -3.15 0.73
C GLU A 481 7.47 -2.02 -0.28
N LEU A 482 8.64 -1.37 -0.32
CA LEU A 482 8.95 -0.31 -1.29
C LEU A 482 8.86 -0.82 -2.74
N CYS A 483 9.36 -2.04 -3.02
CA CYS A 483 9.21 -2.65 -4.34
C CYS A 483 7.73 -2.88 -4.69
N GLY A 484 6.93 -3.35 -3.73
CA GLY A 484 5.49 -3.52 -3.88
C GLY A 484 4.80 -2.19 -4.22
N SER A 485 5.03 -1.16 -3.40
CA SER A 485 4.45 0.17 -3.60
C SER A 485 4.88 0.81 -4.93
N ALA A 486 6.13 0.63 -5.35
CA ALA A 486 6.61 1.12 -6.64
C ALA A 486 5.89 0.45 -7.82
N ILE A 487 5.67 -0.88 -7.77
CA ILE A 487 4.90 -1.62 -8.77
C ILE A 487 3.44 -1.16 -8.78
N GLN A 488 2.79 -1.08 -7.60
CA GLN A 488 1.41 -0.63 -7.48
C GLN A 488 1.23 0.77 -8.06
N THR A 489 2.15 1.69 -7.75
CA THR A 489 2.11 3.06 -8.29
C THR A 489 2.18 3.07 -9.82
N GLN A 490 3.04 2.26 -10.43
CA GLN A 490 3.12 2.14 -11.89
C GLN A 490 1.83 1.60 -12.50
N VAL A 491 1.24 0.55 -11.91
CA VAL A 491 -0.04 -0.02 -12.37
C VAL A 491 -1.16 1.02 -12.24
N LEU A 492 -1.26 1.69 -11.09
CA LEU A 492 -2.28 2.71 -10.84
C LEU A 492 -2.14 3.91 -11.77
N ASN A 493 -0.92 4.34 -12.10
CA ASN A 493 -0.70 5.41 -13.05
C ASN A 493 -1.21 5.03 -14.45
N ARG A 494 -0.95 3.81 -14.92
CA ARG A 494 -1.49 3.32 -16.19
C ARG A 494 -3.01 3.27 -16.21
N VAL A 495 -3.62 2.84 -15.11
CA VAL A 495 -5.08 2.82 -14.96
C VAL A 495 -5.65 4.23 -15.02
N LYS A 496 -5.00 5.19 -14.34
CA LYS A 496 -5.39 6.61 -14.38
C LYS A 496 -5.25 7.21 -15.78
N GLU A 497 -4.18 6.87 -16.51
CA GLU A 497 -3.96 7.26 -17.91
C GLU A 497 -5.00 6.64 -18.86
N ALA A 498 -5.38 5.39 -18.64
CA ALA A 498 -6.40 4.69 -19.43
C ALA A 498 -7.81 5.27 -19.25
N GLY A 499 -8.05 5.97 -18.14
CA GLY A 499 -9.33 6.55 -17.80
C GLY A 499 -10.28 5.51 -17.21
N PHE A 500 -10.79 4.58 -18.02
CA PHE A 500 -11.78 3.59 -17.59
C PHE A 500 -11.16 2.28 -17.10
N PHE A 501 -11.76 1.69 -16.05
CA PHE A 501 -11.28 0.42 -15.50
C PHE A 501 -12.39 -0.48 -14.95
N THR A 502 -12.05 -1.77 -14.85
CA THR A 502 -12.88 -2.83 -14.29
C THR A 502 -12.11 -3.54 -13.19
N ILE A 503 -12.84 -4.04 -12.19
CA ILE A 503 -12.27 -4.89 -11.15
C ILE A 503 -12.55 -6.35 -11.46
N LEU A 504 -11.53 -7.17 -11.30
CA LEU A 504 -11.63 -8.62 -11.25
C LEU A 504 -11.22 -9.05 -9.84
N ALA A 505 -12.10 -9.77 -9.15
CA ALA A 505 -11.77 -10.27 -7.82
C ALA A 505 -12.16 -11.74 -7.68
N ASP A 506 -11.37 -12.46 -6.90
CA ASP A 506 -11.61 -13.86 -6.58
C ASP A 506 -11.06 -14.16 -5.18
N GLU A 507 -11.65 -15.15 -4.51
CA GLU A 507 -11.30 -15.54 -3.16
C GLU A 507 -10.58 -16.89 -3.15
N THR A 508 -9.54 -17.01 -2.32
CA THR A 508 -8.94 -18.32 -2.03
C THR A 508 -8.57 -18.42 -0.56
N GLN A 509 -8.65 -19.65 -0.06
CA GLN A 509 -8.05 -19.99 1.21
C GLN A 509 -6.55 -20.28 1.01
N ASP A 510 -5.71 -19.64 1.82
CA ASP A 510 -4.28 -19.93 1.86
C ASP A 510 -3.95 -21.17 2.71
N ILE A 511 -2.68 -21.60 2.71
CA ILE A 511 -2.26 -22.79 3.46
C ILE A 511 -2.23 -22.60 4.98
N SER A 512 -2.39 -21.37 5.47
CA SER A 512 -2.63 -21.04 6.87
C SER A 512 -4.13 -21.00 7.22
N ARG A 513 -5.00 -21.39 6.28
CA ARG A 513 -6.47 -21.35 6.37
C ARG A 513 -7.03 -19.94 6.57
N ARG A 514 -6.36 -18.94 6.01
CA ARG A 514 -6.87 -17.57 5.96
C ARG A 514 -7.44 -17.29 4.59
N GLU A 515 -8.60 -16.64 4.55
CA GLU A 515 -9.19 -16.18 3.31
C GLU A 515 -8.42 -14.96 2.78
N GLN A 516 -8.13 -15.00 1.48
CA GLN A 516 -7.40 -13.98 0.74
C GLN A 516 -8.22 -13.62 -0.49
N LEU A 517 -8.52 -12.33 -0.62
CA LEU A 517 -9.15 -11.77 -1.81
C LEU A 517 -8.05 -11.24 -2.74
N ALA A 518 -7.96 -11.79 -3.96
CA ALA A 518 -7.13 -11.22 -5.00
C ALA A 518 -7.86 -10.07 -5.67
N LEU A 519 -7.22 -8.90 -5.73
CA LEU A 519 -7.74 -7.74 -6.46
C LEU A 519 -6.90 -7.50 -7.71
N CYS A 520 -7.56 -7.48 -8.88
CA CYS A 520 -6.93 -7.20 -10.17
C CYS A 520 -7.71 -6.11 -10.92
N LEU A 521 -7.00 -5.31 -11.73
CA LEU A 521 -7.56 -4.23 -12.52
C LEU A 521 -7.46 -4.57 -14.01
N ARG A 522 -8.55 -4.34 -14.74
CA ARG A 522 -8.64 -4.51 -16.21
C ARG A 522 -8.85 -3.15 -16.85
N TYR A 523 -8.07 -2.81 -17.87
CA TYR A 523 -8.10 -1.52 -18.57
C TYR A 523 -7.49 -1.63 -19.97
N VAL A 524 -7.74 -0.64 -20.84
CA VAL A 524 -7.10 -0.56 -22.16
C VAL A 524 -5.85 0.30 -22.07
N HIS A 525 -4.72 -0.24 -22.51
CA HIS A 525 -3.46 0.48 -22.59
C HIS A 525 -3.01 0.61 -24.05
N CYS A 526 -2.64 1.81 -24.47
CA CYS A 526 -2.05 2.03 -25.79
C CYS A 526 -0.53 1.94 -25.69
N SER A 527 0.05 0.96 -26.39
CA SER A 527 1.51 0.80 -26.48
C SER A 527 1.94 0.88 -27.93
N SER A 528 2.85 1.79 -28.25
CA SER A 528 3.40 1.98 -29.60
C SER A 528 2.32 2.16 -30.70
N GLY A 529 1.24 2.86 -30.36
CA GLY A 529 0.14 3.14 -31.30
C GLY A 529 -0.86 1.99 -31.49
N LYS A 530 -0.78 0.92 -30.68
CA LYS A 530 -1.77 -0.18 -30.68
C LYS A 530 -2.40 -0.34 -29.31
N SER A 531 -3.72 -0.51 -29.30
CA SER A 531 -4.50 -0.74 -28.09
C SER A 531 -4.43 -2.21 -27.68
N VAL A 532 -4.16 -2.44 -26.40
CA VAL A 532 -4.10 -3.77 -25.80
C VAL A 532 -4.88 -3.76 -24.49
N ILE A 533 -5.67 -4.80 -24.26
CA ILE A 533 -6.32 -4.99 -22.96
C ILE A 533 -5.28 -5.54 -21.98
N GLN A 534 -5.15 -4.88 -20.85
CA GLN A 534 -4.27 -5.28 -19.75
C GLN A 534 -5.10 -5.73 -18.55
N GLU A 535 -4.60 -6.73 -17.84
CA GLU A 535 -5.13 -7.19 -16.55
C GLU A 535 -3.97 -7.33 -15.57
N ASP A 536 -3.90 -6.41 -14.61
CA ASP A 536 -2.81 -6.34 -13.66
C ASP A 536 -3.29 -6.71 -12.25
N PHE A 537 -2.53 -7.59 -11.60
CA PHE A 537 -2.70 -7.89 -10.18
C PHE A 537 -2.28 -6.69 -9.34
N LEU A 538 -3.14 -6.28 -8.40
CA LEU A 538 -2.90 -5.12 -7.54
C LEU A 538 -2.47 -5.52 -6.13
N GLU A 539 -3.17 -6.48 -5.51
CA GLU A 539 -2.88 -6.90 -4.13
C GLU A 539 -3.62 -8.18 -3.72
N PHE A 540 -3.10 -8.81 -2.65
CA PHE A 540 -3.85 -9.76 -1.85
C PHE A 540 -4.35 -9.05 -0.59
N ILE A 541 -5.64 -9.13 -0.35
CA ILE A 541 -6.29 -8.55 0.82
C ILE A 541 -6.71 -9.70 1.74
N HIS A 542 -6.19 -9.70 2.96
CA HIS A 542 -6.67 -10.63 3.96
C HIS A 542 -8.06 -10.21 4.44
N VAL A 543 -9.02 -11.12 4.34
CA VAL A 543 -10.40 -10.90 4.78
C VAL A 543 -10.76 -11.88 5.88
N GLU A 544 -11.19 -11.35 7.03
CA GLU A 544 -11.69 -12.17 8.15
C GLU A 544 -13.19 -12.43 8.04
N ASP A 545 -13.95 -11.44 7.56
CA ASP A 545 -15.38 -11.56 7.27
C ASP A 545 -15.61 -11.65 5.76
N VAL A 546 -16.08 -12.82 5.32
CA VAL A 546 -16.46 -13.11 3.92
C VAL A 546 -17.95 -12.83 3.66
N SER A 547 -18.58 -11.97 4.47
CA SER A 547 -19.91 -11.46 4.14
C SER A 547 -19.85 -10.53 2.94
N ALA A 548 -20.91 -10.52 2.13
CA ALA A 548 -20.98 -9.66 0.95
C ALA A 548 -20.80 -8.17 1.30
N GLN A 549 -21.29 -7.74 2.46
CA GLN A 549 -21.11 -6.36 2.93
C GLN A 549 -19.65 -6.06 3.26
N ALA A 550 -18.97 -6.95 3.99
CA ALA A 550 -17.57 -6.78 4.35
C ALA A 550 -16.68 -6.76 3.11
N LEU A 551 -16.89 -7.68 2.17
CA LEU A 551 -16.13 -7.76 0.93
C LEU A 551 -16.34 -6.52 0.04
N ALA A 552 -17.59 -6.09 -0.16
CA ALA A 552 -17.88 -4.87 -0.92
C ALA A 552 -17.23 -3.63 -0.29
N THR A 553 -17.34 -3.49 1.04
CA THR A 553 -16.74 -2.39 1.79
C THR A 553 -15.21 -2.41 1.67
N THR A 554 -14.61 -3.60 1.72
CA THR A 554 -13.17 -3.80 1.60
C THR A 554 -12.68 -3.43 0.20
N ILE A 555 -13.38 -3.85 -0.86
CA ILE A 555 -13.04 -3.48 -2.23
C ILE A 555 -13.12 -1.95 -2.40
N ILE A 556 -14.23 -1.34 -1.99
CA ILE A 556 -14.44 0.11 -2.12
C ILE A 556 -13.39 0.91 -1.35
N SER A 557 -13.08 0.52 -0.11
CA SER A 557 -12.11 1.25 0.72
C SER A 557 -10.69 1.22 0.15
N HIS A 558 -10.27 0.10 -0.46
CA HIS A 558 -8.96 0.00 -1.10
C HIS A 558 -8.90 0.83 -2.39
N LEU A 559 -9.96 0.82 -3.23
CA LEU A 559 -9.98 1.66 -4.43
C LEU A 559 -9.89 3.15 -4.10
N LEU A 560 -10.61 3.58 -3.05
CA LEU A 560 -10.58 4.95 -2.57
C LEU A 560 -9.19 5.32 -2.01
N SER A 561 -8.54 4.41 -1.28
CA SER A 561 -7.18 4.67 -0.75
C SER A 561 -6.13 4.81 -1.86
N TYR A 562 -6.36 4.20 -3.03
CA TYR A 562 -5.52 4.36 -4.23
C TYR A 562 -5.80 5.63 -5.04
N ASN A 563 -6.76 6.46 -4.60
CA ASN A 563 -7.22 7.66 -5.31
C ASN A 563 -7.61 7.36 -6.77
N LEU A 564 -8.37 6.28 -6.99
CA LEU A 564 -8.99 5.98 -8.28
C LEU A 564 -10.30 6.76 -8.41
N ASP A 565 -10.57 7.23 -9.64
CA ASP A 565 -11.83 7.90 -9.95
C ASP A 565 -12.97 6.88 -10.06
N MET A 566 -13.85 6.87 -9.07
CA MET A 566 -14.96 5.92 -9.00
C MET A 566 -15.99 6.12 -10.12
N ASP A 567 -16.06 7.30 -10.75
CA ASP A 567 -16.93 7.53 -11.91
C ASP A 567 -16.44 6.84 -13.19
N LYS A 568 -15.18 6.42 -13.19
CA LYS A 568 -14.55 5.65 -14.28
C LYS A 568 -14.57 4.14 -14.06
N TRP A 569 -15.11 3.69 -12.93
CA TRP A 569 -15.31 2.28 -12.65
C TRP A 569 -16.51 1.75 -13.44
N ILE A 570 -16.24 0.96 -14.48
CA ILE A 570 -17.25 0.53 -15.47
C ILE A 570 -17.62 -0.94 -15.39
N GLY A 571 -16.87 -1.75 -14.63
CA GLY A 571 -17.16 -3.18 -14.56
C GLY A 571 -16.66 -3.85 -13.29
N GLN A 572 -17.36 -4.93 -12.91
CA GLN A 572 -17.00 -5.81 -11.82
C GLN A 572 -17.15 -7.28 -12.24
N GLY A 573 -16.09 -8.07 -12.14
CA GLY A 573 -16.03 -9.45 -12.58
C GLY A 573 -15.69 -10.39 -11.44
N TYR A 574 -16.60 -11.31 -11.13
CA TYR A 574 -16.46 -12.31 -10.06
C TYR A 574 -16.87 -13.70 -10.54
N ASP A 575 -16.60 -14.71 -9.71
CA ASP A 575 -17.12 -16.05 -9.89
C ASP A 575 -18.63 -16.14 -9.58
N GLY A 576 -19.17 -17.36 -9.63
CA GLY A 576 -20.59 -17.62 -9.40
C GLY A 576 -20.97 -17.75 -7.92
N ALA A 577 -20.07 -17.48 -6.97
CA ALA A 577 -20.37 -17.64 -5.55
C ALA A 577 -21.53 -16.71 -5.16
N ALA A 578 -22.47 -17.22 -4.34
CA ALA A 578 -23.66 -16.46 -3.98
C ALA A 578 -23.36 -15.18 -3.20
N VAL A 579 -22.26 -15.17 -2.44
CA VAL A 579 -21.74 -13.99 -1.72
C VAL A 579 -21.29 -12.91 -2.69
N MET A 580 -20.56 -13.27 -3.75
CA MET A 580 -20.04 -12.32 -4.73
C MET A 580 -21.11 -11.90 -5.75
N SER A 581 -21.74 -12.88 -6.37
CA SER A 581 -22.63 -12.71 -7.53
C SER A 581 -24.11 -12.72 -7.20
N GLY A 582 -24.50 -12.79 -5.92
CA GLY A 582 -25.89 -12.83 -5.48
C GLY A 582 -26.70 -11.61 -5.92
N ARG A 583 -27.91 -11.82 -6.44
CA ARG A 583 -28.78 -10.77 -7.01
C ARG A 583 -29.46 -9.84 -6.00
N LEU A 584 -29.54 -10.26 -4.75
CA LEU A 584 -30.31 -9.56 -3.71
C LEU A 584 -29.42 -8.93 -2.64
N ARG A 585 -28.34 -9.64 -2.26
CA ARG A 585 -27.46 -9.27 -1.15
C ARG A 585 -26.00 -9.65 -1.42
N GLY A 586 -25.63 -9.88 -2.68
CA GLY A 586 -24.25 -10.18 -3.05
C GLY A 586 -23.43 -8.91 -3.23
N VAL A 587 -22.10 -9.03 -3.23
CA VAL A 587 -21.15 -7.94 -3.50
C VAL A 587 -21.54 -7.17 -4.75
N ARG A 588 -21.92 -7.89 -5.81
CA ARG A 588 -22.37 -7.28 -7.06
C ARG A 588 -23.50 -6.28 -6.88
N THR A 589 -24.45 -6.57 -5.98
CA THR A 589 -25.68 -5.80 -5.83
C THR A 589 -25.34 -4.54 -5.03
N ILE A 590 -24.59 -4.71 -3.94
CA ILE A 590 -24.14 -3.61 -3.08
C ILE A 590 -23.30 -2.60 -3.89
N ILE A 591 -22.38 -3.08 -4.71
CA ILE A 591 -21.56 -2.21 -5.56
C ILE A 591 -22.42 -1.55 -6.65
N SER A 592 -23.30 -2.29 -7.33
CA SER A 592 -24.13 -1.72 -8.41
C SER A 592 -25.10 -0.65 -7.90
N GLU A 593 -25.57 -0.75 -6.65
CA GLU A 593 -26.41 0.26 -6.02
C GLU A 593 -25.67 1.57 -5.74
N GLN A 594 -24.39 1.48 -5.36
CA GLN A 594 -23.55 2.65 -5.07
C GLN A 594 -22.88 3.24 -6.31
N TYR A 595 -22.45 2.38 -7.24
CA TYR A 595 -21.74 2.72 -8.46
C TYR A 595 -22.43 2.07 -9.67
N PRO A 596 -23.53 2.66 -10.19
CA PRO A 596 -24.36 2.05 -11.24
C PRO A 596 -23.64 1.79 -12.56
N LYS A 597 -22.57 2.54 -12.84
CA LYS A 597 -21.73 2.33 -14.03
C LYS A 597 -20.91 1.03 -13.95
N ALA A 598 -20.64 0.51 -12.76
CA ALA A 598 -19.83 -0.68 -12.54
C ALA A 598 -20.63 -1.96 -12.86
N GLN A 599 -20.75 -2.29 -14.15
CA GLN A 599 -21.57 -3.41 -14.60
C GLN A 599 -20.99 -4.77 -14.17
N PHE A 600 -21.84 -5.61 -13.58
CA PHE A 600 -21.44 -6.96 -13.20
C PHE A 600 -21.43 -7.92 -14.38
N VAL A 601 -20.32 -8.64 -14.54
CA VAL A 601 -20.21 -9.77 -15.45
C VAL A 601 -19.74 -11.01 -14.69
N HIS A 602 -20.53 -12.07 -14.78
CA HIS A 602 -20.15 -13.36 -14.21
C HIS A 602 -19.03 -13.98 -15.05
N CYS A 603 -17.95 -14.44 -14.42
CA CYS A 603 -16.81 -15.08 -15.08
C CYS A 603 -17.24 -16.11 -16.13
N VAL A 604 -16.92 -15.84 -17.39
CA VAL A 604 -17.40 -16.64 -18.53
C VAL A 604 -16.78 -18.06 -18.53
N ALA A 605 -15.52 -18.18 -18.10
CA ALA A 605 -14.87 -19.48 -17.95
C ALA A 605 -15.56 -20.35 -16.89
N HIS A 606 -15.99 -19.73 -15.78
CA HIS A 606 -16.78 -20.42 -14.76
C HIS A 606 -18.16 -20.82 -15.29
N VAL A 607 -18.83 -19.93 -16.03
CA VAL A 607 -20.13 -20.20 -16.67
C VAL A 607 -20.04 -21.40 -17.61
N LEU A 608 -19.01 -21.47 -18.46
CA LEU A 608 -18.79 -22.63 -19.33
C LEU A 608 -18.56 -23.93 -18.53
N ASN A 609 -17.82 -23.86 -17.42
CA ASN A 609 -17.66 -25.03 -16.55
C ASN A 609 -19.01 -25.46 -15.93
N LEU A 610 -19.89 -24.53 -15.57
CA LEU A 610 -21.24 -24.85 -15.09
C LEU A 610 -22.10 -25.50 -16.18
N VAL A 611 -22.13 -24.94 -17.40
CA VAL A 611 -22.82 -25.53 -18.56
C VAL A 611 -22.48 -27.00 -18.70
N LEU A 612 -21.19 -27.31 -18.63
CA LEU A 612 -20.69 -28.64 -18.90
C LEU A 612 -20.84 -29.57 -17.69
N ALA A 613 -20.67 -29.06 -16.47
CA ALA A 613 -20.94 -29.82 -15.25
C ALA A 613 -22.41 -30.28 -15.18
N HIS A 614 -23.36 -29.36 -15.43
CA HIS A 614 -24.79 -29.67 -15.45
C HIS A 614 -25.13 -30.63 -16.59
N SER A 615 -24.55 -30.44 -17.78
CA SER A 615 -24.77 -31.35 -18.90
C SER A 615 -24.23 -32.77 -18.67
N CYS A 616 -23.24 -32.91 -17.79
CA CYS A 616 -22.72 -34.20 -17.38
C CYS A 616 -23.62 -34.92 -16.35
N GLU A 617 -24.72 -34.33 -15.88
CA GLU A 617 -25.65 -34.97 -14.94
C GLU A 617 -26.51 -36.06 -15.59
N ILE A 618 -26.53 -36.12 -16.93
CA ILE A 618 -27.16 -37.21 -17.68
C ILE A 618 -26.63 -38.55 -17.15
N PRO A 619 -27.50 -39.48 -16.71
CA PRO A 619 -27.07 -40.62 -15.89
C PRO A 619 -25.91 -41.43 -16.47
N MET A 620 -25.92 -41.70 -17.77
CA MET A 620 -24.87 -42.50 -18.43
C MET A 620 -23.54 -41.76 -18.51
N ILE A 621 -23.56 -40.44 -18.80
CA ILE A 621 -22.37 -39.58 -18.78
C ILE A 621 -21.84 -39.41 -17.35
N ARG A 622 -22.72 -39.13 -16.39
CA ARG A 622 -22.38 -39.01 -14.97
C ARG A 622 -21.70 -40.28 -14.45
N ASN A 623 -22.27 -41.45 -14.75
CA ASN A 623 -21.73 -42.74 -14.32
C ASN A 623 -20.39 -43.04 -15.02
N CYS A 624 -20.23 -42.64 -16.29
CA CYS A 624 -18.96 -42.71 -17.00
C CYS A 624 -17.88 -41.88 -16.28
N ILE A 625 -18.15 -40.60 -15.98
CA ILE A 625 -17.24 -39.73 -15.23
C ILE A 625 -16.92 -40.30 -13.85
N GLY A 626 -17.91 -40.85 -13.15
CA GLY A 626 -17.71 -41.53 -11.86
C GLY A 626 -16.76 -42.71 -11.97
N THR A 627 -16.87 -43.51 -13.02
CA THR A 627 -15.97 -44.64 -13.29
C THR A 627 -14.56 -44.15 -13.60
N ILE A 628 -14.40 -43.12 -14.44
CA ILE A 628 -13.10 -42.49 -14.71
C ILE A 628 -12.44 -42.02 -13.40
N LYS A 629 -13.18 -41.33 -12.52
CA LYS A 629 -12.69 -40.87 -11.20
C LYS A 629 -12.23 -42.05 -10.34
N SER A 630 -13.02 -43.12 -10.26
CA SER A 630 -12.70 -44.31 -9.47
C SER A 630 -11.41 -45.00 -9.93
N VAL A 631 -11.24 -45.16 -11.24
CA VAL A 631 -10.03 -45.75 -11.82
C VAL A 631 -8.80 -44.88 -11.54
N ILE A 632 -8.89 -43.56 -11.77
CA ILE A 632 -7.78 -42.64 -11.48
C ILE A 632 -7.40 -42.68 -10.00
N ASN A 633 -8.38 -42.66 -9.10
CA ASN A 633 -8.14 -42.70 -7.66
C ASN A 633 -7.51 -44.03 -7.23
N PHE A 634 -7.95 -45.15 -7.82
CA PHE A 634 -7.35 -46.47 -7.56
C PHE A 634 -5.84 -46.46 -7.83
N PHE A 635 -5.40 -45.99 -9.00
CA PHE A 635 -3.96 -45.92 -9.29
C PHE A 635 -3.23 -44.92 -8.37
N ARG A 636 -3.78 -43.72 -8.19
CA ARG A 636 -3.13 -42.65 -7.39
C ARG A 636 -2.99 -42.97 -5.90
N GLN A 637 -3.88 -43.77 -5.34
CA GLN A 637 -3.82 -44.17 -3.94
C GLN A 637 -2.64 -45.09 -3.61
N SER A 638 -1.96 -45.68 -4.60
CA SER A 638 -0.79 -46.55 -4.36
C SER A 638 0.34 -46.27 -5.35
N PRO A 639 1.53 -45.83 -4.87
CA PRO A 639 2.71 -45.66 -5.71
C PRO A 639 3.12 -46.93 -6.46
N LEU A 640 2.85 -48.11 -5.89
CA LEU A 640 3.14 -49.40 -6.54
C LEU A 640 2.23 -49.63 -7.75
N ARG A 641 0.93 -49.31 -7.64
CA ARG A 641 -0.02 -49.42 -8.74
C ARG A 641 0.27 -48.41 -9.85
N ASP A 642 0.58 -47.16 -9.48
CA ASP A 642 1.01 -46.12 -10.43
C ASP A 642 2.35 -46.48 -11.11
N GLY A 643 3.28 -47.09 -10.36
CA GLY A 643 4.54 -47.59 -10.90
C GLY A 643 4.35 -48.74 -11.91
N LEU A 644 3.40 -49.64 -11.65
CA LEU A 644 3.07 -50.71 -12.59
C LEU A 644 2.42 -50.18 -13.87
N LEU A 645 1.49 -49.23 -13.74
CA LEU A 645 0.86 -48.54 -14.87
C LEU A 645 1.91 -47.91 -15.80
N LYS A 646 2.93 -47.24 -15.23
CA LYS A 646 4.04 -46.65 -15.98
C LYS A 646 4.85 -47.71 -16.74
N LYS A 647 5.22 -48.81 -16.07
CA LYS A 647 5.96 -49.91 -16.70
C LYS A 647 5.23 -50.50 -17.89
N ILE A 648 3.93 -50.74 -17.75
CA ILE A 648 3.09 -51.28 -18.82
C ILE A 648 2.90 -50.24 -19.93
N ALA A 649 2.77 -48.96 -19.59
CA ALA A 649 2.73 -47.88 -20.58
C ALA A 649 4.00 -47.86 -21.45
N ASP A 650 5.18 -48.03 -20.84
CA ASP A 650 6.46 -48.07 -21.55
C ASP A 650 6.55 -49.33 -22.43
N GLN A 651 6.06 -50.48 -21.98
CA GLN A 651 6.03 -51.72 -22.76
C GLN A 651 5.12 -51.63 -24.00
N ILE A 652 3.99 -50.94 -23.87
CA ILE A 652 3.01 -50.77 -24.95
C ILE A 652 3.38 -49.57 -25.88
N ASN A 653 4.49 -48.87 -25.60
CA ASN A 653 4.86 -47.63 -26.28
C ASN A 653 3.72 -46.58 -26.27
N SER A 654 3.02 -46.48 -25.15
CA SER A 654 1.96 -45.50 -24.96
C SER A 654 2.52 -44.08 -24.99
N SER A 655 1.75 -43.15 -25.55
CA SER A 655 2.09 -41.71 -25.54
C SER A 655 2.11 -41.12 -24.13
N HIS A 656 1.46 -41.79 -23.17
CA HIS A 656 1.30 -41.33 -21.80
C HIS A 656 1.53 -42.46 -20.80
N SER A 657 2.22 -42.14 -19.71
CA SER A 657 2.54 -43.06 -18.61
C SER A 657 1.85 -42.73 -17.28
N THR A 658 1.09 -41.62 -17.20
CA THR A 658 0.46 -41.17 -15.95
C THR A 658 -0.94 -40.59 -16.16
N LEU A 659 -1.88 -40.99 -15.29
CA LEU A 659 -3.24 -40.47 -15.29
C LEU A 659 -3.35 -39.10 -14.60
N ILE A 660 -4.16 -38.20 -15.19
CA ILE A 660 -4.47 -36.89 -14.64
C ILE A 660 -5.75 -36.98 -13.80
N SER A 661 -5.79 -36.33 -12.64
CA SER A 661 -7.01 -36.19 -11.84
C SER A 661 -8.04 -35.34 -12.57
N LEU A 662 -9.28 -35.78 -12.50
CA LEU A 662 -10.41 -34.93 -12.86
C LEU A 662 -10.56 -33.82 -11.81
N CYS A 663 -10.13 -32.62 -12.16
CA CYS A 663 -10.41 -31.42 -11.37
C CYS A 663 -11.90 -31.10 -11.41
N GLU A 664 -12.54 -30.79 -10.29
CA GLU A 664 -13.99 -30.50 -10.28
C GLU A 664 -14.31 -29.07 -10.71
N THR A 665 -13.40 -28.14 -10.44
CA THR A 665 -13.59 -26.69 -10.62
C THR A 665 -12.98 -26.12 -11.90
N ARG A 666 -12.01 -26.82 -12.54
CA ARG A 666 -11.34 -26.34 -13.76
C ARG A 666 -11.61 -27.20 -14.98
N TRP A 667 -12.31 -26.63 -15.95
CA TRP A 667 -12.72 -27.36 -17.15
C TRP A 667 -11.56 -27.81 -18.04
N THR A 668 -10.54 -26.96 -18.26
CA THR A 668 -9.38 -27.31 -19.12
C THR A 668 -8.73 -28.61 -18.65
N GLU A 669 -8.61 -28.78 -17.34
CA GLU A 669 -8.02 -29.97 -16.73
C GLU A 669 -8.93 -31.20 -16.89
N LYS A 670 -10.26 -31.04 -16.85
CA LYS A 670 -11.21 -32.13 -17.13
C LYS A 670 -11.10 -32.65 -18.56
N HIS A 671 -11.08 -31.77 -19.55
CA HIS A 671 -10.93 -32.17 -20.96
C HIS A 671 -9.64 -32.98 -21.14
N VAL A 672 -8.49 -32.45 -20.68
CA VAL A 672 -7.20 -33.13 -20.83
C VAL A 672 -7.18 -34.46 -20.06
N ALA A 673 -7.82 -34.54 -18.90
CA ALA A 673 -7.93 -35.79 -18.14
C ALA A 673 -8.79 -36.85 -18.86
N VAL A 674 -9.93 -36.48 -19.44
CA VAL A 674 -10.79 -37.40 -20.21
C VAL A 674 -10.08 -37.86 -21.49
N GLU A 675 -9.44 -36.94 -22.21
CA GLU A 675 -8.66 -37.25 -23.42
C GLU A 675 -7.57 -38.26 -23.12
N ARG A 676 -6.73 -37.97 -22.13
CA ARG A 676 -5.64 -38.86 -21.71
C ARG A 676 -6.18 -40.21 -21.20
N PHE A 677 -7.27 -40.19 -20.44
CA PHE A 677 -7.88 -41.43 -19.96
C PHE A 677 -8.30 -42.31 -21.14
N ALA A 678 -8.96 -41.74 -22.15
CA ALA A 678 -9.40 -42.47 -23.33
C ALA A 678 -8.22 -43.07 -24.12
N GLU A 679 -7.11 -42.35 -24.27
CA GLU A 679 -5.89 -42.85 -24.91
C GLU A 679 -5.20 -43.96 -24.10
N MET A 680 -5.26 -43.86 -22.77
CA MET A 680 -4.64 -44.83 -21.86
C MET A 680 -5.51 -46.06 -21.59
N VAL A 681 -6.73 -46.17 -22.14
CA VAL A 681 -7.62 -47.34 -21.91
C VAL A 681 -6.93 -48.70 -22.12
N PRO A 682 -6.15 -48.92 -23.21
CA PRO A 682 -5.45 -50.19 -23.40
C PRO A 682 -4.44 -50.49 -22.28
N VAL A 683 -3.65 -49.49 -21.89
CA VAL A 683 -2.66 -49.60 -20.80
C VAL A 683 -3.36 -49.86 -19.46
N ILE A 684 -4.46 -49.16 -19.20
CA ILE A 684 -5.25 -49.33 -17.97
C ILE A 684 -5.79 -50.75 -17.89
N ARG A 685 -6.38 -51.28 -18.97
CA ARG A 685 -6.91 -52.65 -19.00
C ARG A 685 -5.83 -53.68 -18.73
N GLU A 686 -4.69 -53.59 -19.41
CA GLU A 686 -3.57 -54.51 -19.21
C GLU A 686 -3.05 -54.44 -17.77
N THR A 687 -2.96 -53.24 -17.20
CA THR A 687 -2.52 -53.04 -15.82
C THR A 687 -3.54 -53.59 -14.81
N LEU A 688 -4.84 -53.41 -15.05
CA LEU A 688 -5.88 -53.98 -14.19
C LEU A 688 -5.92 -55.51 -14.28
N GLY A 689 -5.67 -56.07 -15.47
CA GLY A 689 -5.52 -57.52 -15.67
C GLY A 689 -4.34 -58.08 -14.86
N ALA A 690 -3.15 -57.49 -15.01
CA ALA A 690 -1.97 -57.89 -14.24
C ALA A 690 -2.17 -57.80 -12.71
N LEU A 691 -2.94 -56.80 -12.24
CA LEU A 691 -3.27 -56.68 -10.82
C LEU A 691 -4.26 -57.72 -10.33
N GLN A 692 -5.09 -58.31 -11.18
CA GLN A 692 -5.98 -59.41 -10.80
C GLN A 692 -5.20 -60.70 -10.52
N ASP A 693 -4.14 -60.95 -11.29
CA ASP A 693 -3.35 -62.17 -11.17
C ASP A 693 -2.29 -62.11 -10.05
N ALA A 694 -1.78 -60.91 -9.74
CA ALA A 694 -0.58 -60.75 -8.93
C ALA A 694 -0.76 -59.96 -7.62
N ALA A 695 -1.93 -59.36 -7.35
CA ALA A 695 -2.15 -58.52 -6.16
C ALA A 695 -2.82 -59.28 -5.00
N SER A 696 -2.93 -58.61 -3.84
CA SER A 696 -3.72 -59.12 -2.71
C SER A 696 -5.20 -59.26 -3.09
N SER A 697 -5.92 -60.16 -2.40
CA SER A 697 -7.33 -60.47 -2.66
C SER A 697 -8.21 -59.23 -2.84
N ASP A 698 -8.04 -58.21 -2.00
CA ASP A 698 -8.82 -56.97 -2.07
C ASP A 698 -8.50 -56.12 -3.30
N VAL A 699 -7.21 -56.02 -3.65
CA VAL A 699 -6.75 -55.23 -4.81
C VAL A 699 -7.14 -55.92 -6.11
N ALA A 700 -7.00 -57.24 -6.17
CA ALA A 700 -7.44 -58.05 -7.30
C ALA A 700 -8.96 -57.91 -7.54
N THR A 701 -9.76 -57.99 -6.47
CA THR A 701 -11.23 -57.81 -6.55
C THR A 701 -11.61 -56.40 -7.02
N GLN A 702 -10.96 -55.37 -6.48
CA GLN A 702 -11.19 -53.99 -6.93
C GLN A 702 -10.78 -53.78 -8.39
N ALA A 703 -9.65 -54.34 -8.82
CA ALA A 703 -9.18 -54.26 -10.19
C ALA A 703 -10.16 -54.93 -11.16
N TYR A 704 -10.67 -56.12 -10.81
CA TYR A 704 -11.72 -56.81 -11.57
C TYR A 704 -13.00 -55.97 -11.70
N HIS A 705 -13.50 -55.38 -10.61
CA HIS A 705 -14.68 -54.53 -10.65
C HIS A 705 -14.49 -53.28 -11.52
N LEU A 706 -13.31 -52.64 -11.44
CA LEU A 706 -12.98 -51.47 -12.25
C LEU A 706 -12.86 -51.83 -13.72
N GLN A 707 -12.22 -52.96 -14.06
CA GLN A 707 -12.15 -53.44 -15.44
C GLN A 707 -13.54 -53.77 -15.99
N THR A 708 -14.37 -54.48 -15.21
CA THR A 708 -15.76 -54.78 -15.60
C THR A 708 -16.58 -53.51 -15.84
N ALA A 709 -16.37 -52.47 -15.03
CA ALA A 709 -17.04 -51.19 -15.22
C ALA A 709 -16.56 -50.47 -16.49
N MET A 710 -15.27 -50.57 -16.84
CA MET A 710 -14.70 -50.01 -18.06
C MET A 710 -15.08 -50.79 -19.33
N ASP A 711 -15.27 -52.10 -19.23
CA ASP A 711 -15.66 -52.94 -20.36
C ASP A 711 -17.17 -52.92 -20.63
N ASN A 712 -17.94 -52.27 -19.77
CA ASN A 712 -19.36 -52.06 -19.97
C ASN A 712 -19.63 -51.20 -21.22
N SER A 713 -20.49 -51.69 -22.12
CA SER A 713 -20.91 -50.98 -23.33
C SER A 713 -21.41 -49.55 -23.06
N GLN A 714 -22.10 -49.32 -21.94
CA GLN A 714 -22.53 -47.97 -21.55
C GLN A 714 -21.35 -47.05 -21.25
N PHE A 715 -20.31 -47.54 -20.59
CA PHE A 715 -19.13 -46.75 -20.27
C PHE A 715 -18.37 -46.37 -21.55
N ILE A 716 -18.10 -47.35 -22.42
CA ILE A 716 -17.31 -47.16 -23.65
C ILE A 716 -17.97 -46.14 -24.57
N VAL A 717 -19.26 -46.32 -24.87
CA VAL A 717 -20.00 -45.40 -25.75
C VAL A 717 -20.08 -44.01 -25.12
N SER A 718 -20.34 -43.92 -23.81
CA SER A 718 -20.37 -42.64 -23.11
C SER A 718 -19.01 -41.95 -23.11
N LEU A 719 -17.90 -42.68 -22.98
CA LEU A 719 -16.54 -42.13 -22.99
C LEU A 719 -16.20 -41.52 -24.35
N VAL A 720 -16.53 -42.20 -25.45
CA VAL A 720 -16.28 -41.69 -26.82
C VAL A 720 -17.11 -40.44 -27.09
N ILE A 721 -18.40 -40.45 -26.73
CA ILE A 721 -19.27 -39.27 -26.86
C ILE A 721 -18.75 -38.11 -25.99
N LEU A 722 -18.39 -38.39 -24.74
CA LEU A 722 -17.88 -37.40 -23.79
C LEU A 722 -16.62 -36.71 -24.32
N ARG A 723 -15.66 -37.52 -24.78
CA ARG A 723 -14.42 -37.05 -25.40
C ARG A 723 -14.71 -36.13 -26.57
N LYS A 724 -15.60 -36.54 -27.48
CA LYS A 724 -15.96 -35.75 -28.66
C LYS A 724 -16.59 -34.40 -28.30
N VAL A 725 -17.60 -34.39 -27.43
CA VAL A 725 -18.28 -33.14 -27.04
C VAL A 725 -17.33 -32.19 -26.29
N PHE A 726 -16.48 -32.71 -25.41
CA PHE A 726 -15.51 -31.89 -24.67
C PHE A 726 -14.48 -31.25 -25.62
N SER A 727 -14.12 -31.92 -26.72
CA SER A 727 -13.16 -31.38 -27.69
C SER A 727 -13.63 -30.06 -28.34
N TYR A 728 -14.94 -29.89 -28.56
CA TYR A 728 -15.50 -28.67 -29.14
C TYR A 728 -15.45 -27.47 -28.18
N THR A 729 -15.45 -27.71 -26.86
CA THR A 729 -15.41 -26.63 -25.86
C THR A 729 -14.01 -26.34 -25.33
N ALA A 730 -13.02 -27.17 -25.66
CA ALA A 730 -11.65 -27.02 -25.17
C ALA A 730 -11.00 -25.70 -25.61
N ASN A 731 -11.10 -25.36 -26.90
CA ASN A 731 -10.54 -24.12 -27.43
C ASN A 731 -11.33 -22.89 -26.98
N LEU A 732 -12.65 -23.02 -26.84
CA LEU A 732 -13.51 -21.97 -26.29
C LEU A 732 -13.06 -21.59 -24.87
N ASN A 733 -12.85 -22.58 -24.01
CA ASN A 733 -12.39 -22.35 -22.64
C ASN A 733 -10.99 -21.72 -22.59
N LYS A 734 -10.07 -22.13 -23.47
CA LYS A 734 -8.75 -21.49 -23.59
C LYS A 734 -8.86 -20.03 -24.03
N ALA A 735 -9.77 -19.72 -24.96
CA ALA A 735 -10.00 -18.35 -25.41
C ALA A 735 -10.54 -17.46 -24.28
N MET A 736 -11.47 -17.95 -23.47
CA MET A 736 -12.06 -17.24 -22.33
C MET A 736 -11.05 -16.84 -21.24
N GLN A 737 -9.91 -17.53 -21.14
CA GLN A 737 -8.87 -17.29 -20.14
C GLN A 737 -7.75 -16.36 -20.61
N LYS A 738 -7.79 -15.92 -21.88
CA LYS A 738 -6.84 -14.92 -22.41
C LYS A 738 -7.19 -13.54 -21.85
N VAL A 739 -6.16 -12.72 -21.65
CA VAL A 739 -6.32 -11.33 -21.20
C VAL A 739 -6.87 -10.46 -22.35
N ASN A 740 -6.23 -10.57 -23.52
CA ASN A 740 -6.55 -9.79 -24.71
C ASN A 740 -7.74 -10.37 -25.49
N VAL A 741 -8.90 -10.45 -24.82
CA VAL A 741 -10.18 -10.85 -25.40
C VAL A 741 -11.29 -10.04 -24.75
N ASP A 742 -12.31 -9.66 -25.51
CA ASP A 742 -13.51 -8.98 -25.00
C ASP A 742 -14.75 -9.90 -25.09
N LEU A 743 -15.84 -9.47 -24.45
CA LEU A 743 -17.08 -10.23 -24.38
C LEU A 743 -17.72 -10.48 -25.74
N THR A 744 -17.51 -9.60 -26.73
CA THR A 744 -18.09 -9.72 -28.07
C THR A 744 -17.54 -10.94 -28.78
N ASN A 745 -16.20 -11.06 -28.81
CA ASN A 745 -15.52 -12.22 -29.40
C ASN A 745 -15.92 -13.52 -28.68
N ILE A 746 -16.04 -13.50 -27.35
CA ILE A 746 -16.42 -14.70 -26.60
C ILE A 746 -17.86 -15.14 -26.92
N CYS A 747 -18.82 -14.21 -26.98
CA CYS A 747 -20.19 -14.54 -27.35
C CYS A 747 -20.28 -15.10 -28.78
N GLU A 748 -19.48 -14.56 -29.71
CA GLU A 748 -19.42 -15.05 -31.09
C GLU A 748 -18.80 -16.45 -31.20
N TYR A 749 -17.71 -16.72 -30.48
CA TYR A 749 -17.13 -18.06 -30.39
C TYR A 749 -18.10 -19.06 -29.76
N THR A 750 -18.86 -18.65 -28.73
CA THR A 750 -19.90 -19.49 -28.14
C THR A 750 -21.00 -19.82 -29.15
N LYS A 751 -21.48 -18.84 -29.94
CA LYS A 751 -22.45 -19.06 -31.02
C LYS A 751 -21.92 -20.00 -32.10
N THR A 752 -20.64 -19.87 -32.44
CA THR A 752 -19.97 -20.74 -33.41
C THR A 752 -19.88 -22.19 -32.90
N VAL A 753 -19.49 -22.39 -31.64
CA VAL A 753 -19.45 -23.72 -31.01
C VAL A 753 -20.84 -24.33 -30.94
N LYS A 754 -21.87 -23.56 -30.55
CA LYS A 754 -23.27 -24.00 -30.55
C LYS A 754 -23.71 -24.47 -31.94
N THR A 755 -23.46 -23.66 -32.97
CA THR A 755 -23.83 -24.00 -34.36
C THR A 755 -23.11 -25.26 -34.82
N THR A 756 -21.85 -25.42 -34.44
CA THR A 756 -21.07 -26.63 -34.73
C THR A 756 -21.65 -27.86 -34.03
N LEU A 757 -22.03 -27.76 -32.75
CA LEU A 757 -22.68 -28.84 -32.00
C LEU A 757 -24.02 -29.24 -32.63
N LEU A 758 -24.83 -28.27 -33.08
CA LEU A 758 -26.06 -28.53 -33.82
C LEU A 758 -25.80 -29.33 -35.10
N ASN A 759 -24.78 -28.95 -35.87
CA ASN A 759 -24.42 -29.64 -37.10
C ASN A 759 -23.89 -31.07 -36.83
N VAL A 760 -23.17 -31.27 -35.73
CA VAL A 760 -22.64 -32.58 -35.31
C VAL A 760 -23.74 -33.50 -34.80
N ARG A 761 -24.88 -32.96 -34.36
CA ARG A 761 -26.03 -33.69 -33.85
C ARG A 761 -26.81 -34.40 -34.97
N ASN A 762 -26.17 -35.35 -35.65
CA ASN A 762 -26.78 -36.14 -36.72
C ASN A 762 -26.36 -37.61 -36.67
N GLU A 763 -27.03 -38.44 -37.47
CA GLU A 763 -26.84 -39.89 -37.49
C GLU A 763 -25.47 -40.31 -38.00
N SER A 764 -24.98 -39.68 -39.08
CA SER A 764 -23.68 -40.01 -39.68
C SER A 764 -22.52 -39.78 -38.71
N GLN A 765 -22.57 -38.70 -37.93
CA GLN A 765 -21.57 -38.41 -36.91
C GLN A 765 -21.64 -39.41 -35.76
N PHE A 766 -22.85 -39.80 -35.34
CA PHE A 766 -22.99 -40.82 -34.31
C PHE A 766 -22.47 -42.19 -34.77
N ALA A 767 -22.71 -42.58 -36.03
CA ALA A 767 -22.22 -43.84 -36.58
C ALA A 767 -20.69 -43.95 -36.47
N ILE A 768 -19.96 -42.86 -36.80
CA ILE A 768 -18.50 -42.79 -36.64
C ILE A 768 -18.08 -42.98 -35.17
N LEU A 769 -18.77 -42.32 -34.24
CA LEU A 769 -18.47 -42.45 -32.80
C LEU A 769 -18.81 -43.86 -32.28
N PHE A 770 -19.85 -44.49 -32.84
CA PHE A 770 -20.25 -45.83 -32.47
C PHE A 770 -19.22 -46.87 -32.96
N GLU A 771 -18.70 -46.71 -34.18
CA GLU A 771 -17.61 -47.53 -34.70
C GLU A 771 -16.34 -47.38 -33.85
N GLN A 772 -15.97 -46.16 -33.45
CA GLN A 772 -14.87 -45.92 -32.51
C GLN A 772 -15.09 -46.61 -31.16
N ALA A 773 -16.33 -46.60 -30.65
CA ALA A 773 -16.67 -47.32 -29.43
C ALA A 773 -16.54 -48.84 -29.62
N GLN A 774 -16.90 -49.38 -30.79
CA GLN A 774 -16.74 -50.81 -31.10
C GLN A 774 -15.26 -51.19 -31.14
N GLN A 775 -14.41 -50.37 -31.78
CA GLN A 775 -12.95 -50.58 -31.81
C GLN A 775 -12.32 -50.53 -30.42
N MET A 776 -12.87 -49.70 -29.51
CA MET A 776 -12.43 -49.63 -28.11
C MET A 776 -12.97 -50.79 -27.25
N SER A 777 -13.98 -51.53 -27.70
CA SER A 777 -14.61 -52.61 -26.95
C SER A 777 -13.93 -53.94 -27.18
N SER A 778 -13.84 -54.77 -26.15
CA SER A 778 -13.32 -56.15 -26.24
C SER A 778 -14.36 -57.12 -26.84
N GLY A 779 -15.61 -56.68 -27.03
CA GLY A 779 -16.70 -57.47 -27.60
C GLY A 779 -17.83 -56.58 -28.13
N ASP A 780 -18.94 -57.19 -28.56
CA ASP A 780 -20.05 -56.45 -29.15
C ASP A 780 -20.69 -55.49 -28.15
N ILE A 781 -21.05 -54.30 -28.64
CA ILE A 781 -21.76 -53.31 -27.83
C ILE A 781 -23.21 -53.77 -27.67
N VAL A 782 -23.62 -54.05 -26.43
CA VAL A 782 -24.95 -54.58 -26.12
C VAL A 782 -25.85 -53.54 -25.47
N VAL A 783 -27.15 -53.63 -25.75
CA VAL A 783 -28.17 -52.85 -25.05
C VAL A 783 -28.38 -53.46 -23.65
N PRO A 784 -28.33 -52.66 -22.58
CA PRO A 784 -28.54 -53.18 -21.25
C PRO A 784 -30.01 -53.52 -21.03
N ARG A 785 -30.30 -54.57 -20.25
CA ARG A 785 -31.65 -55.17 -20.09
C ARG A 785 -32.78 -54.14 -19.94
N ILE A 786 -33.78 -54.26 -20.82
CA ILE A 786 -35.01 -53.44 -20.86
C ILE A 786 -36.10 -54.23 -20.11
N THR A 787 -36.75 -53.62 -19.12
CA THR A 787 -37.88 -54.23 -18.38
C THR A 787 -39.10 -53.31 -18.42
N GLY A 788 -40.32 -53.87 -18.33
CA GLY A 788 -41.57 -53.10 -18.47
C GLY A 788 -41.90 -52.14 -17.32
N ARG A 789 -41.17 -52.21 -16.18
CA ARG A 789 -41.36 -51.33 -15.00
C ARG A 789 -40.02 -50.71 -14.56
N GLN A 790 -39.34 -50.03 -15.46
CA GLN A 790 -38.08 -49.36 -15.16
C GLN A 790 -38.31 -47.85 -14.98
N THR A 791 -38.19 -47.36 -13.74
CA THR A 791 -38.45 -45.94 -13.38
C THR A 791 -37.19 -45.09 -13.26
N LEU A 792 -36.01 -45.71 -13.09
CA LEU A 792 -34.74 -45.02 -12.78
C LEU A 792 -33.75 -44.93 -13.97
N ARG A 793 -34.08 -45.52 -15.13
CA ARG A 793 -33.26 -45.48 -16.35
C ARG A 793 -34.14 -45.28 -17.56
N ASN A 794 -33.67 -44.49 -18.54
CA ASN A 794 -34.36 -44.37 -19.82
C ASN A 794 -34.48 -45.74 -20.51
N ASN A 795 -35.71 -46.03 -20.93
CA ASN A 795 -36.17 -47.32 -21.44
C ASN A 795 -36.72 -47.17 -22.86
N ILE A 796 -36.06 -46.35 -23.67
CA ILE A 796 -36.49 -46.08 -25.06
C ILE A 796 -36.30 -47.36 -25.87
N ALA A 797 -37.37 -47.83 -26.51
CA ALA A 797 -37.29 -48.97 -27.43
C ALA A 797 -36.38 -48.63 -28.62
N ALA A 798 -35.49 -49.56 -28.94
CA ALA A 798 -34.52 -49.43 -30.02
C ALA A 798 -34.25 -50.81 -30.62
N GLU A 799 -34.16 -50.85 -31.95
CA GLU A 799 -33.93 -52.07 -32.73
C GLU A 799 -32.47 -52.53 -32.65
N THR A 800 -31.54 -51.57 -32.54
CA THR A 800 -30.10 -51.81 -32.48
C THR A 800 -29.47 -51.08 -31.30
N ALA A 801 -28.29 -51.54 -30.87
CA ALA A 801 -27.49 -50.84 -29.86
C ALA A 801 -27.13 -49.43 -30.30
N GLU A 802 -26.81 -49.22 -31.58
CA GLU A 802 -26.54 -47.91 -32.13
C GLU A 802 -27.72 -46.94 -31.91
N ILE A 803 -28.93 -47.34 -32.32
CA ILE A 803 -30.14 -46.51 -32.15
C ILE A 803 -30.41 -46.25 -30.66
N TYR A 804 -30.20 -47.25 -29.81
CA TYR A 804 -30.38 -47.11 -28.36
C TYR A 804 -29.48 -46.01 -27.79
N TYR A 805 -28.16 -46.08 -28.01
CA TYR A 805 -27.22 -45.13 -27.46
C TYR A 805 -27.33 -43.74 -28.10
N ARG A 806 -27.69 -43.67 -29.39
CA ARG A 806 -27.97 -42.41 -30.09
C ARG A 806 -29.08 -41.62 -29.40
N ARG A 807 -30.20 -42.29 -29.11
CA ARG A 807 -31.39 -41.69 -28.49
C ARG A 807 -31.25 -41.44 -27.00
N ASN A 808 -30.53 -42.30 -26.27
CA ASN A 808 -30.44 -42.21 -24.81
C ASN A 808 -29.25 -41.40 -24.29
N VAL A 809 -28.19 -41.24 -25.09
CA VAL A 809 -26.94 -40.56 -24.68
C VAL A 809 -26.59 -39.43 -25.62
N PHE A 810 -26.36 -39.71 -26.91
CA PHE A 810 -25.77 -38.74 -27.83
C PHE A 810 -26.64 -37.51 -28.04
N TYR A 811 -27.89 -37.68 -28.48
CA TYR A 811 -28.80 -36.54 -28.67
C TYR A 811 -29.10 -35.81 -27.36
N PRO A 812 -29.52 -36.49 -26.27
CA PRO A 812 -29.79 -35.79 -25.01
C PRO A 812 -28.60 -35.00 -24.49
N PHE A 813 -27.37 -35.51 -24.64
CA PHE A 813 -26.18 -34.82 -24.16
C PHE A 813 -25.84 -33.59 -24.98
N ILE A 814 -25.87 -33.67 -26.31
CA ILE A 814 -25.64 -32.49 -27.15
C ILE A 814 -26.75 -31.46 -26.95
N ASP A 815 -28.01 -31.90 -26.91
CA ASP A 815 -29.17 -31.02 -26.69
C ASP A 815 -29.07 -30.28 -25.36
N HIS A 816 -28.68 -30.98 -24.30
CA HIS A 816 -28.52 -30.37 -22.98
C HIS A 816 -27.35 -29.38 -22.95
N VAL A 817 -26.23 -29.69 -23.60
CA VAL A 817 -25.10 -28.74 -23.71
C VAL A 817 -25.54 -27.48 -24.45
N ILE A 818 -26.26 -27.61 -25.57
CA ILE A 818 -26.75 -26.47 -26.35
C ILE A 818 -27.73 -25.63 -25.53
N ALA A 819 -28.69 -26.27 -24.86
CA ALA A 819 -29.68 -25.59 -24.03
C ALA A 819 -29.02 -24.82 -22.86
N GLU A 820 -28.03 -25.42 -22.20
CA GLU A 820 -27.28 -24.77 -21.13
C GLU A 820 -26.39 -23.63 -21.65
N LEU A 821 -25.74 -23.79 -22.82
CA LEU A 821 -25.01 -22.69 -23.47
C LEU A 821 -25.93 -21.51 -23.72
N ASP A 822 -27.10 -21.73 -24.32
CA ASP A 822 -28.09 -20.68 -24.59
C ASP A 822 -28.58 -19.99 -23.32
N ALA A 823 -29.00 -20.78 -22.33
CA ALA A 823 -29.57 -20.23 -21.11
C ALA A 823 -28.56 -19.41 -20.31
N ARG A 824 -27.30 -19.87 -20.23
CA ARG A 824 -26.30 -19.28 -19.34
C ARG A 824 -25.45 -18.18 -19.96
N PHE A 825 -25.30 -18.14 -21.28
CA PHE A 825 -24.59 -17.05 -21.98
C PHE A 825 -25.50 -15.88 -22.34
N LYS A 826 -26.83 -16.06 -22.32
CA LYS A 826 -27.79 -14.99 -22.59
C LYS A 826 -27.56 -13.71 -21.77
N PRO A 827 -27.26 -13.76 -20.45
CA PRO A 827 -26.92 -12.55 -19.69
C PRO A 827 -25.72 -11.79 -20.24
N HIS A 828 -24.67 -12.49 -20.70
CA HIS A 828 -23.49 -11.86 -21.30
C HIS A 828 -23.82 -11.22 -22.65
N GLU A 829 -24.62 -11.90 -23.46
CA GLU A 829 -25.11 -11.32 -24.72
C GLU A 829 -25.94 -10.05 -24.47
N SER A 830 -26.80 -10.05 -23.45
CA SER A 830 -27.58 -8.88 -23.05
C SER A 830 -26.71 -7.72 -22.54
N THR A 831 -25.59 -7.99 -21.87
CA THR A 831 -24.64 -6.94 -21.42
C THR A 831 -24.06 -6.16 -22.61
N ILE A 832 -23.80 -6.83 -23.74
CA ILE A 832 -23.16 -6.20 -24.90
C ILE A 832 -24.11 -5.85 -26.05
N GLU A 833 -25.41 -6.20 -25.95
CA GLU A 833 -26.39 -6.16 -27.05
C GLU A 833 -26.42 -4.82 -27.79
N GLY A 834 -26.47 -3.70 -27.05
CA GLY A 834 -26.46 -2.36 -27.64
C GLY A 834 -25.06 -1.87 -28.02
N ILE A 835 -24.11 -1.90 -27.09
CA ILE A 835 -22.79 -1.28 -27.28
C ILE A 835 -21.93 -1.96 -28.37
N GLN A 836 -22.14 -3.26 -28.64
CA GLN A 836 -21.43 -3.96 -29.72
C GLN A 836 -21.80 -3.42 -31.12
N MET A 837 -22.91 -2.67 -31.25
CA MET A 837 -23.34 -2.07 -32.51
C MET A 837 -22.47 -0.86 -32.93
N LEU A 838 -21.47 -0.51 -32.11
CA LEU A 838 -20.38 0.42 -32.47
C LEU A 838 -19.33 -0.24 -33.37
N LEU A 839 -19.23 -1.57 -33.37
CA LEU A 839 -18.28 -2.27 -34.23
C LEU A 839 -18.63 -2.05 -35.71
N PRO A 840 -17.67 -1.63 -36.55
CA PRO A 840 -17.90 -1.32 -37.97
C PRO A 840 -18.67 -2.39 -38.76
N GLU A 841 -18.42 -3.67 -38.48
CA GLU A 841 -19.13 -4.80 -39.10
C GLU A 841 -20.61 -4.94 -38.66
N LYS A 842 -20.95 -4.44 -37.47
CA LYS A 842 -22.28 -4.57 -36.85
C LYS A 842 -23.11 -3.29 -36.91
N THR A 843 -22.51 -2.14 -37.24
CA THR A 843 -23.24 -0.86 -37.29
C THR A 843 -24.52 -0.93 -38.13
N SER A 844 -25.58 -0.27 -37.66
CA SER A 844 -26.88 -0.29 -38.31
C SER A 844 -27.61 1.03 -38.08
N ASN A 845 -28.39 1.45 -39.08
CA ASN A 845 -29.18 2.67 -39.05
C ASN A 845 -30.60 2.49 -38.48
N ASP A 846 -30.92 1.34 -37.88
CA ASP A 846 -32.21 1.09 -37.22
C ASP A 846 -32.42 2.08 -36.04
N SER A 847 -33.60 2.69 -35.97
CA SER A 847 -33.94 3.66 -34.92
C SER A 847 -33.86 3.05 -33.52
N ARG A 848 -34.23 1.77 -33.36
CA ARG A 848 -34.19 1.08 -32.06
C ARG A 848 -32.76 0.92 -31.53
N ILE A 849 -31.80 0.72 -32.44
CA ILE A 849 -30.38 0.62 -32.09
C ILE A 849 -29.86 1.98 -31.64
N LYS A 850 -30.20 3.04 -32.39
CA LYS A 850 -29.85 4.41 -32.05
C LYS A 850 -30.38 4.82 -30.67
N GLU A 851 -31.67 4.57 -30.40
CA GLU A 851 -32.27 4.84 -29.08
C GLU A 851 -31.58 4.09 -27.93
N ASN A 852 -31.16 2.84 -28.17
CA ASN A 852 -30.44 2.06 -27.17
C ASN A 852 -29.02 2.61 -26.94
N LEU A 853 -28.28 2.89 -28.02
CA LEU A 853 -26.95 3.48 -27.95
C LEU A 853 -26.95 4.86 -27.29
N GLU A 854 -27.98 5.67 -27.54
CA GLU A 854 -28.15 6.97 -26.88
C GLU A 854 -28.29 6.79 -25.36
N LYS A 855 -29.11 5.85 -24.89
CA LYS A 855 -29.25 5.54 -23.45
C LYS A 855 -27.92 5.06 -22.84
N ILE A 856 -27.16 4.25 -23.59
CA ILE A 856 -25.83 3.78 -23.17
C ILE A 856 -24.88 4.98 -23.06
N ALA A 857 -24.85 5.86 -24.06
CA ALA A 857 -24.01 7.06 -24.06
C ALA A 857 -24.36 7.97 -22.88
N GLN A 858 -25.65 8.24 -22.64
CA GLN A 858 -26.11 9.02 -21.49
C GLN A 858 -25.69 8.40 -20.15
N THR A 859 -25.76 7.07 -20.03
CA THR A 859 -25.40 6.35 -18.80
C THR A 859 -23.90 6.45 -18.50
N PHE A 860 -23.04 6.30 -19.51
CA PHE A 860 -21.59 6.21 -19.30
C PHE A 860 -20.86 7.54 -19.43
N LEU A 861 -21.25 8.39 -20.38
CA LEU A 861 -20.54 9.63 -20.73
C LEU A 861 -21.06 10.85 -19.94
N GLY A 862 -22.38 10.94 -19.70
CA GLY A 862 -23.03 12.01 -18.93
C GLY A 862 -23.55 13.19 -19.78
N GLY A 863 -24.18 14.21 -19.18
CA GLY A 863 -24.55 15.47 -19.84
C GLY A 863 -25.88 15.51 -20.62
N GLU A 864 -26.62 16.63 -20.51
CA GLU A 864 -27.96 16.82 -21.11
C GLU A 864 -27.96 16.84 -22.66
N ASN A 865 -26.85 17.22 -23.29
CA ASN A 865 -26.72 17.35 -24.76
C ASN A 865 -25.84 16.26 -25.41
N GLU A 866 -25.16 15.41 -24.62
CA GLU A 866 -24.23 14.41 -25.19
C GLU A 866 -24.95 13.33 -25.99
N GLY A 867 -26.20 12.98 -25.65
CA GLY A 867 -26.99 12.00 -26.41
C GLY A 867 -27.25 12.40 -27.86
N THR A 868 -27.63 13.66 -28.11
CA THR A 868 -27.94 14.15 -29.47
C THR A 868 -26.67 14.31 -30.31
N ILE A 869 -25.59 14.81 -29.70
CA ILE A 869 -24.28 14.95 -30.35
C ILE A 869 -23.72 13.56 -30.69
N PHE A 870 -23.81 12.62 -29.75
CA PHE A 870 -23.39 11.24 -29.96
C PHE A 870 -24.17 10.55 -31.09
N LEU A 871 -25.48 10.75 -31.20
CA LEU A 871 -26.26 10.16 -32.30
C LEU A 871 -25.78 10.66 -33.66
N SER A 872 -25.47 11.95 -33.76
CA SER A 872 -24.90 12.53 -34.99
C SER A 872 -23.51 11.93 -35.29
N GLU A 873 -22.67 11.81 -34.27
CA GLU A 873 -21.35 11.15 -34.35
C GLU A 873 -21.48 9.69 -34.82
N TYR A 874 -22.44 8.93 -34.28
CA TYR A 874 -22.73 7.54 -34.65
C TYR A 874 -23.20 7.41 -36.11
N GLU A 875 -24.05 8.32 -36.58
CA GLU A 875 -24.48 8.32 -37.99
C GLU A 875 -23.32 8.56 -38.93
N ILE A 876 -22.42 9.49 -38.59
CA ILE A 876 -21.21 9.75 -39.36
C ILE A 876 -20.29 8.51 -39.34
N TRP A 877 -20.10 7.89 -38.18
CA TRP A 877 -19.31 6.66 -38.03
C TRP A 877 -19.86 5.50 -38.87
N HIS A 878 -21.18 5.28 -38.82
CA HIS A 878 -21.85 4.27 -39.64
C HIS A 878 -21.64 4.54 -41.14
N ASN A 879 -21.82 5.78 -41.58
CA ASN A 879 -21.65 6.16 -42.98
C ASN A 879 -20.19 6.02 -43.45
N HIS A 880 -19.23 6.37 -42.59
CA HIS A 880 -17.81 6.20 -42.86
C HIS A 880 -17.50 4.72 -43.19
N TRP A 881 -17.83 3.81 -42.27
CA TRP A 881 -17.54 2.38 -42.45
C TRP A 881 -18.44 1.67 -43.47
N LYS A 882 -19.59 2.24 -43.85
CA LYS A 882 -20.42 1.70 -44.92
C LYS A 882 -19.69 1.70 -46.27
N SER A 883 -18.84 2.69 -46.50
CA SER A 883 -18.09 2.87 -47.76
C SER A 883 -16.79 2.09 -47.84
N VAL A 884 -16.31 1.54 -46.72
CA VAL A 884 -15.01 0.86 -46.61
C VAL A 884 -15.18 -0.64 -46.77
N ALA A 885 -14.41 -1.23 -47.69
CA ALA A 885 -14.48 -2.67 -47.98
C ALA A 885 -13.94 -3.54 -46.84
N GLN A 886 -12.81 -3.14 -46.24
CA GLN A 886 -12.19 -3.87 -45.13
C GLN A 886 -12.43 -3.13 -43.82
N LYS A 887 -13.26 -3.74 -42.97
CA LYS A 887 -13.69 -3.14 -41.70
C LYS A 887 -12.91 -3.74 -40.53
N PRO A 888 -12.68 -2.97 -39.45
CA PRO A 888 -12.22 -3.52 -38.18
C PRO A 888 -13.20 -4.56 -37.64
N ALA A 889 -12.69 -5.78 -37.39
CA ALA A 889 -13.49 -6.91 -36.92
C ALA A 889 -13.51 -7.02 -35.38
N THR A 890 -12.43 -6.60 -34.70
CA THR A 890 -12.33 -6.66 -33.24
C THR A 890 -12.54 -5.30 -32.58
N VAL A 891 -12.88 -5.29 -31.29
CA VAL A 891 -13.04 -4.04 -30.53
C VAL A 891 -11.72 -3.26 -30.51
N LEU A 892 -10.58 -3.92 -30.36
CA LEU A 892 -9.28 -3.25 -30.34
C LEU A 892 -8.90 -2.67 -31.69
N ASP A 893 -9.17 -3.38 -32.79
CA ASP A 893 -8.96 -2.84 -34.13
C ASP A 893 -9.87 -1.63 -34.37
N ALA A 894 -11.12 -1.68 -33.89
CA ALA A 894 -12.05 -0.54 -33.98
C ALA A 894 -11.55 0.65 -33.17
N ILE A 895 -10.98 0.42 -31.98
CA ILE A 895 -10.33 1.46 -31.18
C ILE A 895 -9.16 2.05 -31.97
N ASP A 896 -8.24 1.25 -32.49
CA ASP A 896 -7.03 1.73 -33.17
C ASP A 896 -7.34 2.51 -34.46
N ASN A 897 -8.47 2.21 -35.12
CA ASN A 897 -8.94 2.91 -36.31
C ASN A 897 -9.97 4.02 -36.02
N CYS A 898 -10.20 4.34 -34.74
CA CYS A 898 -11.09 5.43 -34.33
C CYS A 898 -10.29 6.68 -34.01
N ASP A 899 -10.43 7.71 -34.85
CA ASP A 899 -9.91 9.06 -34.62
C ASP A 899 -10.58 9.66 -33.38
N ASP A 900 -9.79 10.02 -32.37
CA ASP A 900 -10.28 10.48 -31.08
C ASP A 900 -10.74 11.94 -31.08
N GLN A 901 -10.34 12.74 -32.08
CA GLN A 901 -10.80 14.11 -32.25
C GLN A 901 -12.12 14.16 -32.99
N PHE A 902 -12.30 13.29 -33.99
CA PHE A 902 -13.50 13.27 -34.82
C PHE A 902 -14.60 12.37 -34.25
N PHE A 903 -14.23 11.30 -33.53
CA PHE A 903 -15.16 10.36 -32.90
C PHE A 903 -14.90 10.17 -31.39
N PRO A 904 -14.93 11.25 -30.58
CA PRO A 904 -14.55 11.21 -29.17
C PRO A 904 -15.46 10.34 -28.31
N SER A 905 -16.77 10.33 -28.56
CA SER A 905 -17.75 9.59 -27.77
C SER A 905 -17.72 8.11 -28.13
N ILE A 906 -17.59 7.80 -29.42
CA ILE A 906 -17.46 6.43 -29.93
C ILE A 906 -16.16 5.80 -29.41
N LYS A 907 -15.04 6.54 -29.45
CA LYS A 907 -13.76 6.08 -28.89
C LYS A 907 -13.92 5.67 -27.42
N LYS A 908 -14.54 6.52 -26.60
CA LYS A 908 -14.79 6.23 -25.18
C LYS A 908 -15.66 4.99 -25.00
N LEU A 909 -16.75 4.84 -25.75
CA LEU A 909 -17.64 3.69 -25.65
C LEU A 909 -16.98 2.39 -26.14
N LEU A 910 -16.13 2.44 -27.17
CA LEU A 910 -15.33 1.30 -27.60
C LEU A 910 -14.33 0.88 -26.51
N ILE A 911 -13.68 1.83 -25.84
CA ILE A 911 -12.80 1.55 -24.69
C ILE A 911 -13.60 0.93 -23.54
N ILE A 912 -14.80 1.43 -23.25
CA ILE A 912 -15.70 0.85 -22.24
C ILE A 912 -16.02 -0.61 -22.59
N LEU A 913 -16.42 -0.88 -23.85
CA LEU A 913 -16.71 -2.24 -24.32
C LEU A 913 -15.50 -3.19 -24.16
N ALA A 914 -14.29 -2.75 -24.51
CA ALA A 914 -13.08 -3.56 -24.35
C ALA A 914 -12.73 -3.83 -22.87
N THR A 915 -13.05 -2.89 -22.00
CA THR A 915 -12.71 -2.93 -20.57
C THR A 915 -13.70 -3.74 -19.74
N LEU A 916 -14.89 -4.09 -20.27
CA LEU A 916 -15.84 -4.96 -19.58
C LEU A 916 -15.19 -6.29 -19.15
N PRO A 917 -15.55 -6.82 -17.97
CA PRO A 917 -14.95 -8.04 -17.44
C PRO A 917 -15.33 -9.26 -18.30
N VAL A 918 -14.38 -10.18 -18.47
CA VAL A 918 -14.63 -11.46 -19.19
C VAL A 918 -14.47 -12.66 -18.25
N SER A 919 -13.33 -12.78 -17.57
CA SER A 919 -13.07 -13.90 -16.67
C SER A 919 -12.27 -13.48 -15.44
N THR A 920 -12.33 -14.28 -14.39
CA THR A 920 -11.50 -14.15 -13.18
C THR A 920 -10.20 -14.95 -13.30
N ALA A 921 -9.76 -15.29 -14.52
CA ALA A 921 -8.58 -16.11 -14.74
C ALA A 921 -7.29 -15.43 -14.22
N THR A 922 -7.19 -14.09 -14.27
CA THR A 922 -6.03 -13.37 -13.73
C THR A 922 -5.95 -13.44 -12.21
N PRO A 923 -7.02 -13.14 -11.45
CA PRO A 923 -7.11 -13.49 -10.03
C PRO A 923 -6.74 -14.95 -9.74
N GLU A 924 -7.30 -15.93 -10.46
CA GLU A 924 -6.97 -17.35 -10.26
C GLU A 924 -5.49 -17.68 -10.50
N ARG A 925 -4.86 -17.06 -11.51
CA ARG A 925 -3.42 -17.21 -11.79
C ARG A 925 -2.57 -16.65 -10.65
N SER A 926 -2.99 -15.56 -10.03
CA SER A 926 -2.30 -14.98 -8.87
C SER A 926 -2.20 -15.99 -7.71
N PHE A 927 -3.23 -16.82 -7.50
CA PHE A 927 -3.22 -17.85 -6.46
C PHE A 927 -2.16 -18.94 -6.68
N SER A 928 -1.77 -19.20 -7.92
CA SER A 928 -0.62 -20.08 -8.19
C SER A 928 0.68 -19.46 -7.67
N THR A 929 0.85 -18.15 -7.84
CA THR A 929 1.97 -17.41 -7.25
C THR A 929 1.89 -17.37 -5.73
N LEU A 930 0.71 -17.18 -5.15
CA LEU A 930 0.48 -17.28 -3.71
C LEU A 930 0.96 -18.62 -3.15
N LYS A 931 0.62 -19.76 -3.80
CA LYS A 931 1.06 -21.10 -3.38
C LYS A 931 2.59 -21.30 -3.46
N ARG A 932 3.27 -20.61 -4.39
CA ARG A 932 4.74 -20.64 -4.51
C ARG A 932 5.43 -19.77 -3.47
N LEU A 933 4.83 -18.65 -3.10
CA LEU A 933 5.38 -17.71 -2.11
C LEU A 933 5.09 -18.13 -0.66
N LYS A 934 3.88 -18.65 -0.41
CA LYS A 934 3.43 -19.14 0.88
C LYS A 934 3.39 -20.66 0.83
N THR A 935 4.51 -21.27 1.23
CA THR A 935 4.72 -22.72 1.35
C THR A 935 4.68 -23.16 2.81
N TYR A 936 4.54 -24.45 3.12
CA TYR A 936 4.54 -24.96 4.51
C TYR A 936 5.66 -24.39 5.40
N LEU A 937 6.87 -24.25 4.84
CA LEU A 937 8.05 -23.71 5.53
C LEU A 937 8.07 -22.16 5.63
N ARG A 938 7.17 -21.46 4.94
CA ARG A 938 7.07 -19.99 4.79
C ARG A 938 5.69 -19.44 5.21
N ASN A 939 5.04 -20.07 6.18
CA ASN A 939 3.67 -19.72 6.58
C ASN A 939 3.53 -18.51 7.50
N LYS A 940 4.61 -18.09 8.17
CA LYS A 940 4.63 -16.99 9.15
C LYS A 940 4.91 -15.62 8.50
N MET A 941 4.31 -15.34 7.35
CA MET A 941 4.48 -14.08 6.62
C MET A 941 3.30 -13.14 6.88
N GLY A 942 3.58 -11.86 7.13
CA GLY A 942 2.56 -10.80 7.19
C GLY A 942 2.13 -10.34 5.79
N ASP A 943 0.97 -9.68 5.71
CA ASP A 943 0.29 -9.40 4.44
C ASP A 943 1.07 -8.40 3.56
N GLU A 944 1.71 -7.39 4.16
CA GLU A 944 2.57 -6.43 3.44
C GLU A 944 3.72 -7.12 2.68
N ARG A 945 4.45 -8.01 3.38
CA ARG A 945 5.53 -8.81 2.77
C ARG A 945 4.99 -9.75 1.70
N LEU A 946 3.81 -10.33 1.94
CA LEU A 946 3.18 -11.24 0.98
C LEU A 946 2.82 -10.51 -0.31
N THR A 947 2.16 -9.37 -0.21
CA THR A 947 1.76 -8.54 -1.34
C THR A 947 2.97 -8.00 -2.09
N GLY A 948 4.00 -7.48 -1.41
CA GLY A 948 5.22 -7.02 -2.07
C GLY A 948 5.95 -8.12 -2.85
N LEU A 949 6.06 -9.34 -2.29
CA LEU A 949 6.62 -10.49 -3.00
C LEU A 949 5.73 -10.98 -4.14
N ALA A 950 4.41 -10.97 -3.95
CA ALA A 950 3.43 -11.34 -4.98
C ALA A 950 3.52 -10.39 -6.17
N LEU A 951 3.56 -9.08 -5.92
CA LEU A 951 3.71 -8.05 -6.94
C LEU A 951 4.99 -8.24 -7.75
N MET A 952 6.14 -8.43 -7.10
CA MET A 952 7.40 -8.70 -7.80
C MET A 952 7.35 -9.99 -8.63
N SER A 953 6.69 -11.04 -8.14
CA SER A 953 6.64 -12.33 -8.83
C SER A 953 5.63 -12.36 -9.98
N VAL A 954 4.48 -11.70 -9.83
CA VAL A 954 3.46 -11.58 -10.89
C VAL A 954 3.96 -10.62 -11.97
N HIS A 955 4.48 -9.46 -11.59
CA HIS A 955 5.01 -8.42 -12.49
C HIS A 955 6.50 -8.57 -12.77
N ARG A 956 6.98 -9.81 -12.89
CA ARG A 956 8.40 -10.09 -13.15
C ARG A 956 8.84 -9.74 -14.57
N ASP A 957 7.89 -9.60 -15.50
CA ASP A 957 8.14 -9.27 -16.89
C ASP A 957 8.49 -7.78 -17.05
N LEU A 958 9.27 -7.44 -18.08
CA LEU A 958 9.88 -6.12 -18.28
C LEU A 958 8.91 -4.94 -18.41
N ALA A 959 7.60 -5.21 -18.52
CA ALA A 959 6.57 -4.19 -18.57
C ALA A 959 6.58 -3.33 -17.29
N VAL A 960 6.85 -3.88 -16.11
CA VAL A 960 6.95 -3.10 -14.87
C VAL A 960 8.41 -3.09 -14.37
N GLN A 961 9.07 -1.95 -14.52
CA GLN A 961 10.49 -1.82 -14.18
C GLN A 961 10.65 -1.35 -12.74
N LEU A 962 11.38 -2.14 -11.95
CA LEU A 962 11.89 -1.72 -10.67
C LEU A 962 13.29 -1.16 -10.87
N ASP A 963 13.45 0.14 -10.63
CA ASP A 963 14.77 0.75 -10.55
C ASP A 963 15.29 0.68 -9.11
N SER A 964 16.41 -0.02 -8.94
CA SER A 964 17.11 -0.11 -7.66
C SER A 964 17.47 1.27 -7.09
N GLU A 965 17.80 2.26 -7.93
CA GLU A 965 18.13 3.61 -7.45
C GLU A 965 16.92 4.33 -6.90
N GLU A 966 15.74 4.14 -7.51
CA GLU A 966 14.51 4.72 -7.00
C GLU A 966 14.10 4.10 -5.66
N ILE A 967 14.27 2.78 -5.51
CA ILE A 967 14.05 2.12 -4.21
C ILE A 967 15.03 2.65 -3.15
N ILE A 968 16.29 2.90 -3.53
CA ILE A 968 17.29 3.50 -2.62
C ILE A 968 16.93 4.95 -2.27
N ASN A 969 16.44 5.75 -3.22
CA ASN A 969 15.96 7.11 -2.97
C ASN A 969 14.87 7.10 -1.90
N GLN A 970 13.87 6.25 -2.06
CA GLN A 970 12.77 6.15 -1.08
C GLN A 970 13.26 5.62 0.28
N LEU A 971 14.21 4.69 0.28
CA LEU A 971 14.83 4.20 1.50
C LEU A 971 15.61 5.32 2.24
N ALA A 972 16.23 6.25 1.50
CA ALA A 972 17.03 7.35 2.02
C ALA A 972 16.22 8.44 2.73
N ILE A 973 14.93 8.60 2.38
CA ILE A 973 14.03 9.59 3.01
C ILE A 973 13.77 9.25 4.50
N LYS A 974 13.86 7.98 4.89
CA LYS A 974 13.58 7.58 6.28
C LYS A 974 14.74 7.93 7.23
N ARG A 975 14.40 8.30 8.48
CA ARG A 975 15.39 8.66 9.52
C ARG A 975 16.29 7.47 9.87
N ARG A 976 17.53 7.74 10.32
CA ARG A 976 18.55 6.76 10.76
C ARG A 976 19.04 5.84 9.62
N ARG A 977 19.41 6.44 8.49
CA ARG A 977 20.10 5.78 7.38
C ARG A 977 21.54 6.27 7.31
N LEU A 978 22.42 5.51 6.67
CA LEU A 978 23.70 6.02 6.20
C LEU A 978 23.47 7.27 5.35
N ASN A 979 24.50 8.09 5.16
CA ASN A 979 24.39 9.18 4.21
C ASN A 979 24.17 8.59 2.81
N LEU A 980 23.01 8.86 2.21
CA LEU A 980 22.55 8.34 0.92
C LEU A 980 22.00 9.47 0.02
N LEU A 981 21.87 10.67 0.58
CA LEU A 981 21.37 11.86 -0.09
C LEU A 981 22.57 12.70 -0.54
N PHE A 982 22.44 13.31 -1.71
CA PHE A 982 23.42 14.21 -2.30
C PHE A 982 23.13 15.67 -1.95
#